data_AF-A0A059CBD7-F1
#
_entry.id   AF-A0A059CBD7-F1
#
_cell.length_a   1.000
_cell.length_b   1.000
_cell.length_c   1.000
_cell.angle_alpha   90.00
_cell.angle_beta   90.00
_cell.angle_gamma   90.00
#
_symmetry.space_group_name_H-M   'P 1'
#
loop_
_entity.id
_entity.type
_entity.pdbx_description
1 polymer ?
#
loop_
_entity_poly.entity_id
_entity_poly.type
_entity_poly.pdbx_seq_one_letter_code
_entity_poly.pdbx_strand_id
1 'polypeptide(L)'
;MVQAIAASCSPLSSLPLNARLSPFRCSHRRSWRPVEASRSTSTTTWKHSMFIGTRPVLKEGALSVDGKDVLTDVPENVVVTPLTNSSAFVGATSNVEGSRHVFTLGVIQDIRLLCLFRFKIWWMIPRVGVSGSDIPVETQMLLLEVREGSDLEPSDEPSYILFLPVLDGKFRSSLQGNMADELELCIESGDPAIVTSESRKAVFVNYGENPFDLMKESMKFLEKELGTFAVRERKQMPAILDWFGWCTWDAFYQEVNPKGIRQGLKSLSDGGTPAKFIIIDDGWQDTSNEFQKEGEPFVEGSEFGGRLVSIKENQKFRRSENGSLSKAPTDLKEFVSDIKGTYGLKYVYVWHALMGYWGGLLPGAEATKKYNPVLKYPMQSPGNLANMRDLSLDAMENYGVGVIDPATISQFYDDLHSYLVSQGVDGVKVDVQNILETVATDLGGRVSLTRQFQEALENSITVNFQDNSIISCMGQSTDSIYHCQQSAITRASDDYYPQNPATQTLHIAAVAYNSLFLGEVVVPDWDMFYSLHDAAEFHAVARAVGGCPVYVSDKPGNHDFEILKKLVLPDGSVLRAKYPGRPSRDCLFIDPVMDGKSLLKIWNMNNCTGVLGIFNCQGAGSWPCTDKKVIEDAASEISASVSPSDVEFLEEVTGGSWTGDCAIFSFKTGMLCTPIVSGRVNECHLEGFRVRRVNHFSYQGAQSEGAVCSDRIDRPVQFRWSHSSS
;
A
#
# COMPACT_ATOMS: atom_id res chain seq x y z
N MET A 1 -32.60 16.36 75.34
CA MET A 1 -31.44 15.98 76.17
C MET A 1 -30.66 14.92 75.40
N VAL A 2 -29.40 15.20 75.08
CA VAL A 2 -28.35 14.28 74.56
C VAL A 2 -28.51 13.66 73.15
N GLN A 3 -27.88 14.33 72.19
CA GLN A 3 -26.96 13.85 71.13
C GLN A 3 -26.87 12.36 70.76
N ALA A 4 -26.97 12.07 69.44
CA ALA A 4 -25.87 11.60 68.55
C ALA A 4 -26.23 10.47 67.54
N ILE A 5 -25.70 10.66 66.32
CA ILE A 5 -25.35 9.71 65.25
C ILE A 5 -26.46 9.26 64.29
N ALA A 6 -26.43 9.87 63.09
CA ALA A 6 -27.00 9.37 61.84
C ALA A 6 -25.97 8.50 61.12
N ALA A 7 -26.40 7.35 60.61
CA ALA A 7 -25.65 6.48 59.72
C ALA A 7 -26.24 6.56 58.31
N SER A 8 -25.39 6.80 57.31
CA SER A 8 -25.72 6.63 55.89
C SER A 8 -24.54 5.96 55.18
N CYS A 9 -24.84 4.89 54.46
CA CYS A 9 -23.94 4.03 53.70
C CYS A 9 -23.29 4.75 52.50
N SER A 10 -22.03 4.42 52.22
CA SER A 10 -21.32 4.72 50.95
C SER A 10 -20.48 3.50 50.51
N PRO A 11 -20.27 3.28 49.20
CA PRO A 11 -19.54 2.12 48.68
C PRO A 11 -18.04 2.36 48.45
N LEU A 12 -17.31 1.26 48.63
CA LEU A 12 -16.04 0.78 48.05
C LEU A 12 -14.97 1.78 47.59
N SER A 13 -13.86 1.70 48.33
CA SER A 13 -12.59 2.41 48.26
C SER A 13 -11.67 1.99 47.11
N SER A 14 -11.01 3.00 46.57
CA SER A 14 -9.79 2.99 45.76
C SER A 14 -8.54 2.56 46.55
N LEU A 15 -7.61 1.89 45.87
CA LEU A 15 -6.24 1.61 46.35
C LEU A 15 -5.26 2.69 45.81
N PRO A 16 -4.35 3.25 46.63
CA PRO A 16 -3.42 4.29 46.20
C PRO A 16 -2.02 3.73 45.89
N LEU A 17 -1.44 4.15 44.76
CA LEU A 17 -0.01 4.00 44.45
C LEU A 17 0.71 5.31 44.81
N ASN A 18 1.42 5.30 45.95
CA ASN A 18 2.35 6.34 46.35
C ASN A 18 3.75 6.02 45.80
N ALA A 19 4.22 6.78 44.82
CA ALA A 19 5.64 6.89 44.51
C ALA A 19 6.02 8.38 44.50
N ARG A 20 6.83 8.78 45.49
CA ARG A 20 7.40 10.13 45.61
C ARG A 20 8.43 10.34 44.51
N LEU A 21 8.23 11.35 43.65
CA LEU A 21 9.26 11.91 42.79
C LEU A 21 9.59 13.33 43.27
N SER A 22 10.85 13.54 43.64
CA SER A 22 11.43 14.84 44.02
C SER A 22 11.67 15.72 42.77
N PRO A 23 11.56 17.05 42.86
CA PRO A 23 11.71 17.93 41.71
C PRO A 23 13.17 18.33 41.49
N PHE A 24 13.78 17.90 40.40
CA PHE A 24 15.01 18.52 39.90
C PHE A 24 14.66 19.68 38.96
N ARG A 25 14.82 20.91 39.48
CA ARG A 25 14.99 22.11 38.67
C ARG A 25 16.41 22.11 38.11
N CYS A 26 16.57 22.39 36.82
CA CYS A 26 17.86 22.82 36.29
C CYS A 26 17.66 24.00 35.31
N SER A 27 18.07 25.17 35.77
CA SER A 27 18.31 26.36 34.95
C SER A 27 19.77 26.36 34.52
N HIS A 28 20.06 26.54 33.22
CA HIS A 28 21.04 27.54 32.75
C HIS A 28 21.18 27.53 31.22
N ARG A 29 21.09 28.74 30.64
CA ARG A 29 21.65 29.12 29.34
C ARG A 29 23.17 28.87 29.30
N ARG A 30 23.70 28.33 28.21
CA ARG A 30 24.89 28.88 27.50
C ARG A 30 25.19 28.18 26.15
N SER A 31 25.41 29.03 25.16
CA SER A 31 26.19 28.93 23.91
C SER A 31 26.78 27.59 23.48
N TRP A 32 26.43 27.16 22.27
CA TRP A 32 27.04 26.07 21.52
C TRP A 32 28.25 26.56 20.69
N ARG A 33 29.40 25.90 20.85
CA ARG A 33 30.42 25.69 19.80
C ARG A 33 30.65 24.18 19.70
N PRO A 34 30.95 23.62 18.51
CA PRO A 34 30.94 22.19 18.29
C PRO A 34 32.25 21.56 18.79
N VAL A 35 32.14 20.44 19.50
CA VAL A 35 33.26 19.52 19.79
C VAL A 35 32.95 18.19 19.12
N GLU A 36 33.93 17.70 18.37
CA GLU A 36 33.93 16.45 17.61
C GLU A 36 33.52 15.26 18.49
N ALA A 37 32.47 14.55 18.07
CA ALA A 37 32.07 13.29 18.68
C ALA A 37 32.73 12.13 17.93
N SER A 38 33.63 11.43 18.62
CA SER A 38 34.17 10.15 18.21
C SER A 38 33.04 9.12 18.07
N ARG A 39 32.85 8.61 16.85
CA ARG A 39 31.91 7.53 16.54
C ARG A 39 32.35 6.23 17.24
N SER A 40 31.64 5.86 18.30
CA SER A 40 31.59 4.50 18.82
C SER A 40 30.50 3.74 18.06
N THR A 41 30.89 3.02 17.01
CA THR A 41 30.02 2.08 16.30
C THR A 41 29.83 0.83 17.15
N SER A 42 28.72 0.77 17.89
CA SER A 42 28.18 -0.48 18.43
C SER A 42 27.56 -1.26 17.26
N THR A 43 28.32 -2.18 16.68
CA THR A 43 27.79 -3.17 15.73
C THR A 43 27.00 -4.22 16.51
N THR A 44 25.69 -4.03 16.62
CA THR A 44 24.76 -5.09 16.98
C THR A 44 24.77 -6.10 15.85
N THR A 45 25.43 -7.23 16.08
CA THR A 45 25.49 -8.38 15.18
C THR A 45 24.15 -9.09 15.27
N TRP A 46 23.28 -8.87 14.27
CA TRP A 46 22.06 -9.64 14.08
C TRP A 46 22.44 -11.09 13.75
N LYS A 47 21.87 -12.05 14.48
CA LYS A 47 22.07 -13.49 14.22
C LYS A 47 21.69 -13.75 12.77
N HIS A 48 22.64 -14.23 11.97
CA HIS A 48 22.33 -14.82 10.68
C HIS A 48 21.46 -16.05 10.96
N SER A 49 20.24 -16.10 10.40
CA SER A 49 19.53 -17.37 10.29
C SER A 49 20.43 -18.31 9.49
N MET A 50 20.77 -19.47 10.06
CA MET A 50 21.59 -20.45 9.36
C MET A 50 20.69 -21.16 8.36
N PHE A 51 20.79 -20.76 7.09
CA PHE A 51 20.17 -21.50 5.99
C PHE A 51 20.87 -22.86 5.86
N ILE A 52 20.25 -23.93 6.36
CA ILE A 52 20.58 -25.29 5.96
C ILE A 52 19.89 -25.50 4.61
N GLY A 53 20.48 -24.98 3.54
CA GLY A 53 19.94 -25.09 2.19
C GLY A 53 20.81 -25.99 1.33
N THR A 54 20.19 -26.89 0.58
CA THR A 54 20.82 -27.51 -0.60
C THR A 54 20.44 -26.74 -1.87
N ARG A 55 21.40 -26.66 -2.81
CA ARG A 55 21.29 -25.82 -4.01
C ARG A 55 20.04 -26.18 -4.81
N PRO A 56 19.32 -25.20 -5.40
CA PRO A 56 18.37 -25.50 -6.46
C PRO A 56 19.11 -26.21 -7.60
N VAL A 57 18.68 -27.43 -7.93
CA VAL A 57 19.30 -28.26 -8.97
C VAL A 57 18.24 -28.72 -9.95
N LEU A 58 18.53 -28.56 -11.23
CA LEU A 58 17.79 -29.22 -12.30
C LEU A 58 18.35 -30.64 -12.48
N LYS A 59 17.56 -31.66 -12.17
CA LYS A 59 17.96 -33.06 -12.31
C LYS A 59 16.79 -33.88 -12.84
N GLU A 60 17.03 -34.70 -13.87
CA GLU A 60 16.03 -35.65 -14.40
C GLU A 60 14.70 -34.99 -14.81
N GLY A 61 14.72 -33.73 -15.27
CA GLY A 61 13.52 -33.00 -15.66
C GLY A 61 12.73 -32.41 -14.49
N ALA A 62 13.29 -32.40 -13.28
CA ALA A 62 12.71 -31.76 -12.11
C ALA A 62 13.63 -30.65 -11.57
N LEU A 63 13.04 -29.53 -11.16
CA LEU A 63 13.71 -28.53 -10.33
C LEU A 63 13.49 -28.90 -8.87
N SER A 64 14.54 -29.39 -8.23
CA SER A 64 14.50 -29.80 -6.83
C SER A 64 15.18 -28.77 -5.93
N VAL A 65 14.58 -28.53 -4.76
CA VAL A 65 15.13 -27.71 -3.68
C VAL A 65 15.00 -28.52 -2.40
N ASP A 66 16.12 -28.77 -1.71
CA ASP A 66 16.12 -29.61 -0.50
C ASP A 66 15.59 -31.02 -0.67
N GLY A 67 15.94 -31.61 -1.82
CA GLY A 67 15.55 -32.98 -2.16
C GLY A 67 14.07 -33.13 -2.50
N LYS A 68 13.32 -32.01 -2.60
CA LYS A 68 11.91 -32.00 -2.98
C LYS A 68 11.76 -31.43 -4.37
N ASP A 69 11.01 -32.13 -5.21
CA ASP A 69 10.69 -31.68 -6.56
C ASP A 69 9.56 -30.65 -6.48
N VAL A 70 9.84 -29.47 -7.03
CA VAL A 70 8.96 -28.29 -6.91
C VAL A 70 8.34 -27.97 -8.25
N LEU A 71 9.12 -28.17 -9.32
CA LEU A 71 8.64 -28.22 -10.69
C LEU A 71 9.02 -29.58 -11.26
N THR A 72 8.04 -30.30 -11.79
CA THR A 72 8.25 -31.50 -12.60
C THR A 72 8.11 -31.17 -14.09
N ASP A 73 8.52 -32.09 -14.97
CA ASP A 73 8.43 -31.91 -16.42
C ASP A 73 9.07 -30.60 -16.95
N VAL A 74 10.18 -30.20 -16.34
CA VAL A 74 10.94 -29.00 -16.69
C VAL A 74 11.52 -29.15 -18.10
N PRO A 75 11.16 -28.28 -19.06
CA PRO A 75 11.67 -28.37 -20.43
C PRO A 75 13.19 -28.14 -20.57
N GLU A 76 13.81 -28.71 -21.61
CA GLU A 76 15.25 -28.63 -21.84
C GLU A 76 15.78 -27.20 -22.08
N ASN A 77 14.92 -26.27 -22.52
CA ASN A 77 15.27 -24.87 -22.77
C ASN A 77 15.22 -23.99 -21.52
N VAL A 78 14.85 -24.55 -20.35
CA VAL A 78 14.92 -23.86 -19.05
C VAL A 78 16.37 -23.84 -18.56
N VAL A 79 16.82 -22.67 -18.14
CA VAL A 79 18.17 -22.43 -17.66
C VAL A 79 18.13 -22.10 -16.18
N VAL A 80 18.87 -22.88 -15.38
CA VAL A 80 19.05 -22.63 -13.94
C VAL A 80 20.49 -22.18 -13.71
N THR A 81 20.66 -21.00 -13.12
CA THR A 81 21.96 -20.41 -12.78
C THR A 81 22.07 -20.34 -11.25
N PRO A 82 22.73 -21.31 -10.59
CA PRO A 82 22.90 -21.31 -9.14
C PRO A 82 23.70 -20.09 -8.66
N LEU A 83 23.27 -19.50 -7.53
CA LEU A 83 23.90 -18.32 -6.93
C LEU A 83 24.51 -18.63 -5.58
N THR A 84 23.72 -19.24 -4.70
CA THR A 84 24.13 -19.66 -3.35
C THR A 84 23.73 -21.10 -3.11
N ASN A 85 23.84 -21.57 -1.85
CA ASN A 85 23.35 -22.88 -1.46
C ASN A 85 21.82 -22.95 -1.34
N SER A 86 21.09 -21.83 -1.33
CA SER A 86 19.62 -21.82 -1.27
C SER A 86 18.96 -21.05 -2.41
N SER A 87 19.73 -20.37 -3.28
CA SER A 87 19.18 -19.51 -4.33
C SER A 87 19.78 -19.73 -5.72
N ALA A 88 18.97 -19.45 -6.73
CA ALA A 88 19.33 -19.51 -8.15
C ALA A 88 18.51 -18.50 -8.97
N PHE A 89 19.01 -18.15 -10.16
CA PHE A 89 18.17 -17.61 -11.21
C PHE A 89 17.60 -18.73 -12.07
N VAL A 90 16.35 -18.61 -12.46
CA VAL A 90 15.66 -19.46 -13.44
C VAL A 90 15.27 -18.58 -14.63
N GLY A 91 15.51 -19.08 -15.82
CA GLY A 91 15.24 -18.41 -17.08
C GLY A 91 14.98 -19.42 -18.20
N ALA A 92 14.87 -18.94 -19.44
CA ALA A 92 14.65 -19.80 -20.60
C ALA A 92 15.23 -19.20 -21.89
N THR A 93 15.43 -20.08 -22.88
CA THR A 93 15.89 -19.72 -24.23
C THR A 93 14.86 -20.09 -25.30
N SER A 94 14.87 -19.35 -26.41
CA SER A 94 14.03 -19.51 -27.60
C SER A 94 14.89 -19.57 -28.86
N ASN A 95 14.38 -20.23 -29.89
CA ASN A 95 15.00 -20.24 -31.22
C ASN A 95 14.58 -19.05 -32.09
N VAL A 96 13.64 -18.23 -31.61
CA VAL A 96 13.14 -17.04 -32.31
C VAL A 96 13.33 -15.81 -31.44
N GLU A 97 13.56 -14.66 -32.08
CA GLU A 97 13.56 -13.38 -31.39
C GLU A 97 12.14 -12.82 -31.28
N GLY A 98 11.85 -12.14 -30.18
CA GLY A 98 10.56 -11.51 -29.94
C GLY A 98 10.63 -10.47 -28.82
N SER A 99 9.74 -9.49 -28.87
CA SER A 99 9.55 -8.50 -27.80
C SER A 99 8.72 -9.05 -26.63
N ARG A 100 8.12 -10.23 -26.82
CA ARG A 100 7.40 -11.00 -25.80
C ARG A 100 7.60 -12.49 -26.02
N HIS A 101 7.89 -13.23 -24.95
CA HIS A 101 7.91 -14.70 -24.92
C HIS A 101 7.12 -15.23 -23.73
N VAL A 102 6.56 -16.42 -23.89
CA VAL A 102 5.98 -17.21 -22.80
C VAL A 102 6.65 -18.58 -22.84
N PHE A 103 7.29 -18.96 -21.74
CA PHE A 103 8.04 -20.21 -21.61
C PHE A 103 7.41 -21.07 -20.51
N THR A 104 7.15 -22.35 -20.78
CA THR A 104 6.83 -23.31 -19.73
C THR A 104 8.07 -23.57 -18.88
N LEU A 105 7.95 -23.44 -17.56
CA LEU A 105 9.01 -23.74 -16.58
C LEU A 105 8.89 -25.14 -15.99
N GLY A 106 7.70 -25.74 -16.01
CA GLY A 106 7.40 -27.05 -15.45
C GLY A 106 6.01 -27.06 -14.82
N VAL A 107 5.66 -28.17 -14.18
CA VAL A 107 4.34 -28.42 -13.57
C VAL A 107 4.39 -28.24 -12.06
N ILE A 108 3.36 -27.59 -11.49
CA ILE A 108 3.13 -27.49 -10.04
C ILE A 108 1.82 -28.20 -9.71
N GLN A 109 1.86 -29.22 -8.87
CA GLN A 109 0.68 -29.95 -8.39
C GLN A 109 0.79 -30.29 -6.91
N ASP A 110 -0.34 -30.29 -6.21
CA ASP A 110 -0.47 -30.66 -4.79
C ASP A 110 0.47 -29.89 -3.83
N ILE A 111 0.78 -28.63 -4.15
CA ILE A 111 1.63 -27.74 -3.33
C ILE A 111 0.85 -26.46 -3.01
N ARG A 112 0.66 -26.18 -1.72
CA ARG A 112 -0.01 -24.94 -1.28
C ARG A 112 0.79 -23.73 -1.75
N LEU A 113 0.12 -22.81 -2.43
CA LEU A 113 0.74 -21.63 -2.99
C LEU A 113 0.04 -20.33 -2.58
N LEU A 114 0.82 -19.25 -2.55
CA LEU A 114 0.37 -17.87 -2.45
C LEU A 114 1.02 -17.08 -3.58
N CYS A 115 0.20 -16.40 -4.38
CA CYS A 115 0.63 -15.47 -5.41
C CYS A 115 0.24 -14.04 -5.03
N LEU A 116 1.08 -13.07 -5.37
CA LEU A 116 0.68 -11.67 -5.53
C LEU A 116 0.72 -11.33 -7.02
N PHE A 117 -0.43 -11.00 -7.60
CA PHE A 117 -0.57 -10.75 -9.03
C PHE A 117 -1.26 -9.41 -9.30
N ARG A 118 -0.96 -8.79 -10.45
CA ARG A 118 -1.64 -7.56 -10.87
C ARG A 118 -3.01 -7.91 -11.45
N PHE A 119 -4.08 -7.56 -10.73
CA PHE A 119 -5.45 -7.77 -11.22
C PHE A 119 -5.99 -6.58 -12.04
N LYS A 120 -5.33 -5.43 -11.92
CA LYS A 120 -5.44 -4.24 -12.78
C LYS A 120 -4.02 -3.78 -13.06
N ILE A 121 -3.82 -2.98 -14.10
CA ILE A 121 -2.50 -2.42 -14.44
C ILE A 121 -1.81 -1.73 -13.23
N TRP A 122 -2.60 -1.11 -12.34
CA TRP A 122 -2.12 -0.32 -11.21
C TRP A 122 -1.83 -1.15 -9.95
N TRP A 123 -2.56 -2.25 -9.75
CA TRP A 123 -2.81 -2.82 -8.43
C TRP A 123 -2.67 -4.34 -8.37
N MET A 124 -2.12 -4.82 -7.26
CA MET A 124 -1.99 -6.24 -6.91
C MET A 124 -3.02 -6.69 -5.88
N ILE A 125 -3.31 -7.99 -5.87
CA ILE A 125 -4.03 -8.70 -4.81
C ILE A 125 -3.45 -10.11 -4.61
N PRO A 126 -3.75 -10.78 -3.49
CA PRO A 126 -3.37 -12.17 -3.29
C PRO A 126 -4.25 -13.17 -4.06
N ARG A 127 -3.68 -14.33 -4.40
CA ARG A 127 -4.38 -15.56 -4.77
C ARG A 127 -3.74 -16.73 -4.05
N VAL A 128 -4.55 -17.64 -3.52
CA VAL A 128 -4.07 -18.91 -2.94
C VAL A 128 -4.60 -20.08 -3.77
N GLY A 129 -3.85 -21.18 -3.76
CA GLY A 129 -4.14 -22.36 -4.57
C GLY A 129 -3.32 -23.58 -4.18
N VAL A 130 -3.40 -24.62 -5.00
CA VAL A 130 -2.64 -25.87 -4.81
C VAL A 130 -1.96 -26.40 -6.08
N SER A 131 -2.20 -25.77 -7.24
CA SER A 131 -1.60 -26.20 -8.51
C SER A 131 -1.29 -25.03 -9.44
N GLY A 132 -0.51 -25.27 -10.49
CA GLY A 132 -0.10 -24.25 -11.45
C GLY A 132 -1.28 -23.49 -12.05
N SER A 133 -2.43 -24.15 -12.29
CA SER A 133 -3.63 -23.50 -12.83
C SER A 133 -4.27 -22.45 -11.92
N ASP A 134 -3.96 -22.46 -10.61
CA ASP A 134 -4.41 -21.41 -9.68
C ASP A 134 -3.57 -20.13 -9.77
N ILE A 135 -2.44 -20.13 -10.49
CA ILE A 135 -1.51 -18.99 -10.60
C ILE A 135 -2.02 -18.01 -11.67
N PRO A 136 -2.47 -16.80 -11.30
CA PRO A 136 -3.02 -15.87 -12.28
C PRO A 136 -1.96 -15.27 -13.19
N VAL A 137 -2.39 -14.82 -14.38
CA VAL A 137 -1.58 -14.00 -15.28
C VAL A 137 -1.14 -12.73 -14.56
N GLU A 138 0.09 -12.27 -14.82
CA GLU A 138 0.73 -11.12 -14.16
C GLU A 138 1.10 -11.35 -12.68
N THR A 139 1.43 -12.59 -12.30
CA THR A 139 1.99 -12.89 -10.97
C THR A 139 3.40 -12.33 -10.83
N GLN A 140 3.64 -11.53 -9.79
CA GLN A 140 4.90 -10.83 -9.49
C GLN A 140 5.63 -11.39 -8.26
N MET A 141 4.99 -12.28 -7.52
CA MET A 141 5.56 -13.01 -6.40
C MET A 141 4.78 -14.31 -6.23
N LEU A 142 5.49 -15.42 -6.11
CA LEU A 142 4.93 -16.74 -5.84
C LEU A 142 5.67 -17.37 -4.66
N LEU A 143 4.94 -17.82 -3.65
CA LEU A 143 5.45 -18.53 -2.49
C LEU A 143 4.80 -19.90 -2.43
N LEU A 144 5.62 -20.92 -2.21
CA LEU A 144 5.18 -22.30 -2.05
C LEU A 144 5.46 -22.77 -0.62
N GLU A 145 4.49 -23.44 0.01
CA GLU A 145 4.67 -24.14 1.29
C GLU A 145 4.99 -25.61 0.99
N VAL A 146 6.16 -26.07 1.41
CA VAL A 146 6.64 -27.43 1.16
C VAL A 146 6.87 -28.16 2.48
N ARG A 147 6.04 -29.16 2.77
CA ARG A 147 6.13 -30.00 3.98
C ARG A 147 7.04 -31.19 3.71
N GLU A 148 7.79 -31.65 4.71
CA GLU A 148 8.58 -32.88 4.56
C GLU A 148 7.64 -34.09 4.48
N GLY A 149 7.86 -34.94 3.47
CA GLY A 149 7.19 -36.22 3.35
C GLY A 149 8.21 -37.34 3.47
N SER A 150 8.43 -37.90 4.67
CA SER A 150 8.94 -39.27 4.84
C SER A 150 8.76 -39.80 6.27
N ASP A 151 8.59 -41.12 6.40
CA ASP A 151 8.31 -41.92 7.62
C ASP A 151 9.42 -41.92 8.69
N LEU A 152 10.34 -40.96 8.69
CA LEU A 152 11.46 -40.90 9.64
C LEU A 152 11.55 -39.50 10.25
N GLU A 153 10.87 -39.36 11.40
CA GLU A 153 10.82 -38.18 12.29
C GLU A 153 10.43 -36.88 11.57
N PRO A 154 9.12 -36.55 11.49
CA PRO A 154 8.69 -35.30 10.88
C PRO A 154 9.29 -34.10 11.62
N SER A 155 10.02 -33.24 10.92
CA SER A 155 10.02 -31.84 11.31
C SER A 155 8.61 -31.31 10.98
N ASP A 156 7.83 -30.97 12.01
CA ASP A 156 6.45 -30.50 11.86
C ASP A 156 6.36 -29.10 11.19
N GLU A 157 7.50 -28.40 11.03
CA GLU A 157 7.52 -27.05 10.48
C GLU A 157 7.73 -27.06 8.95
N PRO A 158 6.87 -26.35 8.19
CA PRO A 158 7.02 -26.27 6.74
C PRO A 158 8.22 -25.41 6.32
N SER A 159 8.82 -25.77 5.18
CA SER A 159 9.78 -24.90 4.48
C SER A 159 9.09 -24.14 3.36
N TYR A 160 9.73 -23.08 2.87
CA TYR A 160 9.17 -22.19 1.86
C TYR A 160 10.10 -22.00 0.67
N ILE A 161 9.51 -21.89 -0.51
CA ILE A 161 10.22 -21.55 -1.75
C ILE A 161 9.59 -20.31 -2.34
N LEU A 162 10.43 -19.30 -2.56
CA LEU A 162 10.04 -18.01 -3.09
C LEU A 162 10.51 -17.88 -4.54
N PHE A 163 9.59 -17.52 -5.43
CA PHE A 163 9.84 -17.14 -6.81
C PHE A 163 9.53 -15.65 -6.97
N LEU A 164 10.54 -14.87 -7.34
CA LEU A 164 10.44 -13.45 -7.64
C LEU A 164 10.82 -13.21 -9.10
N PRO A 165 9.86 -12.97 -10.00
CA PRO A 165 10.15 -12.41 -11.31
C PRO A 165 10.90 -11.09 -11.17
N VAL A 166 11.97 -10.92 -11.93
CA VAL A 166 12.85 -9.75 -11.90
C VAL A 166 13.05 -9.18 -13.31
N LEU A 167 13.71 -8.03 -13.38
CA LEU A 167 14.11 -7.40 -14.63
C LEU A 167 15.37 -8.08 -15.18
N ASP A 168 15.35 -8.45 -16.45
CA ASP A 168 16.52 -8.98 -17.17
C ASP A 168 16.82 -8.08 -18.37
N GLY A 169 17.77 -7.16 -18.18
CA GLY A 169 18.09 -6.14 -19.16
C GLY A 169 16.91 -5.20 -19.43
N LYS A 170 16.35 -5.25 -20.65
CA LYS A 170 15.21 -4.41 -21.08
C LYS A 170 13.86 -5.13 -20.99
N PHE A 171 13.83 -6.33 -20.40
CA PHE A 171 12.65 -7.16 -20.30
C PHE A 171 12.19 -7.26 -18.84
N ARG A 172 10.88 -7.13 -18.64
CA ARG A 172 10.23 -7.40 -17.36
C ARG A 172 9.62 -8.80 -17.40
N SER A 173 9.77 -9.52 -16.29
CA SER A 173 9.26 -10.87 -16.13
C SER A 173 7.99 -10.91 -15.26
N SER A 174 7.07 -11.81 -15.58
CA SER A 174 5.94 -12.24 -14.74
C SER A 174 5.74 -13.75 -14.83
N LEU A 175 5.02 -14.30 -13.85
CA LEU A 175 4.58 -15.68 -13.85
C LEU A 175 3.10 -15.78 -14.17
N GLN A 176 2.70 -16.93 -14.70
CA GLN A 176 1.30 -17.29 -14.91
C GLN A 176 1.15 -18.81 -14.90
N GLY A 177 -0.06 -19.28 -14.64
CA GLY A 177 -0.46 -20.67 -14.77
C GLY A 177 -1.24 -20.94 -16.04
N ASN A 178 -1.33 -22.21 -16.44
CA ASN A 178 -2.23 -22.65 -17.49
C ASN A 178 -3.10 -23.85 -17.07
N MET A 179 -4.03 -24.26 -17.94
CA MET A 179 -4.98 -25.34 -17.64
C MET A 179 -4.35 -26.73 -17.48
N ALA A 180 -3.06 -26.89 -17.80
CA ALA A 180 -2.31 -28.12 -17.62
C ALA A 180 -1.48 -28.12 -16.33
N ASP A 181 -1.76 -27.20 -15.39
CA ASP A 181 -1.00 -26.97 -14.16
C ASP A 181 0.47 -26.60 -14.39
N GLU A 182 0.80 -26.13 -15.59
CA GLU A 182 2.15 -25.64 -15.90
C GLU A 182 2.33 -24.22 -15.37
N LEU A 183 3.48 -23.99 -14.74
CA LEU A 183 4.00 -22.66 -14.46
C LEU A 183 4.68 -22.11 -15.71
N GLU A 184 4.25 -20.95 -16.16
CA GLU A 184 4.81 -20.24 -17.31
C GLU A 184 5.51 -18.94 -16.87
N LEU A 185 6.63 -18.65 -17.53
CA LEU A 185 7.38 -17.40 -17.46
C LEU A 185 7.02 -16.53 -18.67
N CYS A 186 6.45 -15.36 -18.43
CA CYS A 186 6.28 -14.33 -19.44
C CYS A 186 7.40 -13.30 -19.32
N ILE A 187 8.08 -12.98 -20.41
CA ILE A 187 9.00 -11.83 -20.50
C ILE A 187 8.52 -10.88 -21.58
N GLU A 188 8.57 -9.57 -21.33
CA GLU A 188 8.20 -8.56 -22.32
C GLU A 188 8.96 -7.24 -22.18
N SER A 189 9.28 -6.62 -23.33
CA SER A 189 9.97 -5.32 -23.40
C SER A 189 9.01 -4.13 -23.51
N GLY A 190 7.75 -4.35 -23.89
CA GLY A 190 6.78 -3.27 -24.18
C GLY A 190 7.09 -2.45 -25.44
N ASP A 191 8.04 -2.91 -26.27
CA ASP A 191 8.42 -2.25 -27.52
C ASP A 191 8.73 -3.33 -28.60
N PRO A 192 7.98 -3.39 -29.71
CA PRO A 192 8.22 -4.35 -30.79
C PRO A 192 9.63 -4.31 -31.38
N ALA A 193 10.34 -3.19 -31.28
CA ALA A 193 11.71 -3.05 -31.77
C ALA A 193 12.76 -3.64 -30.81
N ILE A 194 12.38 -3.93 -29.56
CA ILE A 194 13.27 -4.48 -28.55
C ILE A 194 12.95 -5.95 -28.38
N VAL A 195 13.77 -6.78 -29.02
CA VAL A 195 13.60 -8.22 -29.09
C VAL A 195 14.74 -8.94 -28.37
N THR A 196 14.46 -10.14 -27.87
CA THR A 196 15.43 -11.10 -27.35
C THR A 196 15.04 -12.49 -27.79
N SER A 197 15.97 -13.44 -27.73
CA SER A 197 15.71 -14.88 -27.83
C SER A 197 15.95 -15.60 -26.49
N GLU A 198 16.41 -14.91 -25.45
CA GLU A 198 16.64 -15.50 -24.14
C GLU A 198 16.38 -14.52 -22.99
N SER A 199 16.08 -15.08 -21.81
CA SER A 199 16.19 -14.39 -20.54
C SER A 199 16.69 -15.38 -19.50
N ARG A 200 17.92 -15.19 -19.02
CA ARG A 200 18.62 -16.14 -18.14
C ARG A 200 18.44 -15.81 -16.66
N LYS A 201 18.11 -14.56 -16.35
CA LYS A 201 17.92 -14.07 -14.98
C LYS A 201 16.47 -13.67 -14.72
N ALA A 202 15.50 -14.32 -15.38
CA ALA A 202 14.12 -13.87 -15.39
C ALA A 202 13.41 -13.98 -14.02
N VAL A 203 13.72 -15.05 -13.26
CA VAL A 203 13.09 -15.34 -11.97
C VAL A 203 14.17 -15.68 -10.95
N PHE A 204 14.18 -14.97 -9.83
CA PHE A 204 14.98 -15.31 -8.68
C PHE A 204 14.24 -16.32 -7.81
N VAL A 205 14.87 -17.46 -7.52
CA VAL A 205 14.33 -18.52 -6.67
C VAL A 205 15.17 -18.65 -5.42
N ASN A 206 14.53 -18.73 -4.25
CA ASN A 206 15.21 -18.91 -2.97
C ASN A 206 14.41 -19.81 -2.01
N TYR A 207 15.11 -20.41 -1.06
CA TYR A 207 14.59 -21.37 -0.08
C TYR A 207 14.85 -20.94 1.36
N GLY A 208 13.91 -21.17 2.26
CA GLY A 208 14.09 -20.95 3.69
C GLY A 208 12.93 -21.44 4.57
N GLU A 209 13.19 -21.52 5.88
CA GLU A 209 12.25 -22.02 6.89
C GLU A 209 11.29 -20.94 7.43
N ASN A 210 11.65 -19.66 7.31
CA ASN A 210 10.80 -18.53 7.70
C ASN A 210 10.46 -17.70 6.46
N PRO A 211 9.17 -17.51 6.09
CA PRO A 211 8.80 -16.85 4.86
C PRO A 211 9.09 -15.33 4.88
N PHE A 212 9.12 -14.72 6.07
CA PHE A 212 9.42 -13.29 6.22
C PHE A 212 10.92 -13.01 6.14
N ASP A 213 11.74 -13.85 6.78
CA ASP A 213 13.21 -13.77 6.62
C ASP A 213 13.61 -14.11 5.19
N LEU A 214 12.97 -15.12 4.58
CA LEU A 214 13.20 -15.51 3.19
C LEU A 214 12.95 -14.34 2.25
N MET A 215 11.81 -13.64 2.38
CA MET A 215 11.50 -12.47 1.57
C MET A 215 12.50 -11.33 1.81
N LYS A 216 12.80 -11.00 3.08
CA LYS A 216 13.73 -9.93 3.46
C LYS A 216 15.14 -10.15 2.89
N GLU A 217 15.70 -11.34 3.07
CA GLU A 217 17.06 -11.65 2.59
C GLU A 217 17.12 -11.77 1.06
N SER A 218 16.05 -12.26 0.43
CA SER A 218 15.92 -12.27 -1.03
C SER A 218 15.95 -10.85 -1.61
N MET A 219 15.21 -9.92 -1.02
CA MET A 219 15.19 -8.53 -1.48
C MET A 219 16.52 -7.81 -1.26
N LYS A 220 17.22 -8.08 -0.15
CA LYS A 220 18.59 -7.58 0.07
C LYS A 220 19.61 -8.16 -0.91
N PHE A 221 19.43 -9.41 -1.33
CA PHE A 221 20.26 -10.01 -2.37
C PHE A 221 20.01 -9.31 -3.72
N LEU A 222 18.74 -9.18 -4.11
CA LEU A 222 18.35 -8.53 -5.35
C LEU A 222 18.75 -7.06 -5.42
N GLU A 223 18.71 -6.33 -4.30
CA GLU A 223 19.22 -4.96 -4.23
C GLU A 223 20.68 -4.88 -4.69
N LYS A 224 21.53 -5.82 -4.25
CA LYS A 224 22.95 -5.86 -4.61
C LYS A 224 23.18 -6.29 -6.06
N GLU A 225 22.40 -7.26 -6.52
CA GLU A 225 22.55 -7.83 -7.88
C GLU A 225 22.02 -6.88 -8.96
N LEU A 226 20.86 -6.25 -8.74
CA LEU A 226 20.25 -5.34 -9.71
C LEU A 226 20.81 -3.91 -9.61
N GLY A 227 21.04 -3.42 -8.39
CA GLY A 227 21.60 -2.08 -8.16
C GLY A 227 20.69 -0.90 -8.54
N THR A 228 19.43 -1.15 -8.85
CA THR A 228 18.46 -0.15 -9.36
C THR A 228 17.39 0.26 -8.36
N PHE A 229 17.28 -0.42 -7.21
CA PHE A 229 16.37 -0.06 -6.12
C PHE A 229 17.10 -0.16 -4.78
N ALA A 230 16.44 0.27 -3.71
CA ALA A 230 16.93 0.04 -2.34
C ALA A 230 15.86 -0.62 -1.48
N VAL A 231 16.29 -1.44 -0.52
CA VAL A 231 15.37 -1.99 0.50
C VAL A 231 14.91 -0.89 1.46
N ARG A 232 13.70 -1.04 2.03
CA ARG A 232 13.06 -0.07 2.94
C ARG A 232 14.00 0.41 4.04
N GLU A 233 14.76 -0.51 4.65
CA GLU A 233 15.65 -0.23 5.78
C GLU A 233 16.79 0.76 5.46
N ARG A 234 17.12 0.96 4.18
CA ARG A 234 18.15 1.90 3.73
C ARG A 234 17.61 3.27 3.32
N LYS A 235 16.29 3.42 3.25
CA LYS A 235 15.64 4.65 2.81
C LYS A 235 15.42 5.60 3.98
N GLN A 236 15.47 6.90 3.72
CA GLN A 236 15.05 7.90 4.68
C GLN A 236 13.54 7.81 4.87
N MET A 237 13.10 7.50 6.08
CA MET A 237 11.69 7.50 6.44
C MET A 237 11.21 8.95 6.61
N PRO A 238 10.16 9.38 5.87
CA PRO A 238 9.63 10.72 5.99
C PRO A 238 8.86 10.87 7.30
N ALA A 239 8.97 12.02 7.96
CA ALA A 239 8.36 12.26 9.26
C ALA A 239 6.83 12.33 9.22
N ILE A 240 6.20 12.45 8.03
CA ILE A 240 4.73 12.39 7.89
C ILE A 240 4.13 11.10 8.47
N LEU A 241 4.93 10.03 8.53
CA LEU A 241 4.52 8.72 9.06
C LEU A 241 4.12 8.75 10.53
N ASP A 242 4.56 9.76 11.29
CA ASP A 242 4.32 9.86 12.73
C ASP A 242 3.23 10.90 13.07
N TRP A 243 2.59 11.47 12.05
CA TRP A 243 1.56 12.50 12.18
C TRP A 243 0.24 12.01 11.61
N PHE A 244 -0.87 12.40 12.24
CA PHE A 244 -2.20 12.20 11.69
C PHE A 244 -2.45 13.16 10.52
N GLY A 245 -3.02 12.65 9.43
CA GLY A 245 -3.29 13.44 8.24
C GLY A 245 -4.74 13.49 7.78
N TRP A 246 -4.97 14.31 6.76
CA TRP A 246 -6.23 14.40 6.05
C TRP A 246 -5.98 14.50 4.54
N CYS A 247 -6.64 13.67 3.75
CA CYS A 247 -6.63 13.73 2.28
C CYS A 247 -7.94 14.35 1.80
N THR A 248 -7.86 15.30 0.86
CA THR A 248 -9.05 16.02 0.39
C THR A 248 -9.87 15.28 -0.66
N TRP A 249 -9.41 14.11 -1.14
CA TRP A 249 -10.01 13.38 -2.26
C TRP A 249 -11.48 13.08 -2.03
N ASP A 250 -11.86 12.17 -1.15
CA ASP A 250 -13.28 11.83 -0.98
C ASP A 250 -14.13 12.97 -0.38
N ALA A 251 -13.47 13.94 0.27
CA ALA A 251 -14.13 15.10 0.84
C ALA A 251 -14.69 16.03 -0.24
N PHE A 252 -13.97 16.20 -1.37
CA PHE A 252 -14.32 17.19 -2.40
C PHE A 252 -14.14 16.73 -3.84
N TYR A 253 -13.42 15.65 -4.10
CA TYR A 253 -12.87 15.26 -5.40
C TYR A 253 -12.26 16.49 -6.08
N GLN A 254 -12.51 16.65 -7.38
CA GLN A 254 -12.01 17.78 -8.19
C GLN A 254 -12.55 19.15 -7.74
N GLU A 255 -13.54 19.22 -6.83
CA GLU A 255 -14.13 20.46 -6.30
C GLU A 255 -13.36 21.03 -5.10
N VAL A 256 -12.21 20.45 -4.73
CA VAL A 256 -11.35 20.94 -3.64
C VAL A 256 -11.06 22.43 -3.78
N ASN A 257 -11.18 23.16 -2.66
CA ASN A 257 -11.00 24.61 -2.64
C ASN A 257 -10.55 25.12 -1.25
N PRO A 258 -9.97 26.34 -1.17
CA PRO A 258 -9.48 26.91 0.08
C PRO A 258 -10.48 26.96 1.24
N LYS A 259 -11.77 27.20 0.95
CA LYS A 259 -12.80 27.30 1.98
C LYS A 259 -13.09 25.92 2.59
N GLY A 260 -13.26 24.89 1.75
CA GLY A 260 -13.50 23.52 2.19
C GLY A 260 -12.34 22.99 3.03
N ILE A 261 -11.10 23.23 2.59
CA ILE A 261 -9.89 22.83 3.33
C ILE A 261 -9.87 23.46 4.73
N ARG A 262 -10.12 24.76 4.85
CA ARG A 262 -10.17 25.44 6.16
C ARG A 262 -11.25 24.86 7.07
N GLN A 263 -12.41 24.51 6.51
CA GLN A 263 -13.50 23.92 7.28
C GLN A 263 -13.11 22.55 7.83
N GLY A 264 -12.49 21.68 7.03
CA GLY A 264 -12.06 20.35 7.47
C GLY A 264 -10.93 20.39 8.50
N LEU A 265 -9.91 21.23 8.28
CA LEU A 265 -8.83 21.42 9.26
C LEU A 265 -9.37 21.96 10.59
N LYS A 266 -10.32 22.91 10.53
CA LYS A 266 -10.97 23.43 11.73
C LYS A 266 -11.78 22.35 12.45
N SER A 267 -12.59 21.55 11.73
CA SER A 267 -13.43 20.53 12.37
C SER A 267 -12.59 19.46 13.06
N LEU A 268 -11.50 18.99 12.45
CA LEU A 268 -10.57 18.04 13.07
C LEU A 268 -9.88 18.62 14.31
N SER A 269 -9.44 19.88 14.24
CA SER A 269 -8.81 20.58 15.36
C SER A 269 -9.78 20.77 16.54
N ASP A 270 -10.98 21.27 16.26
CA ASP A 270 -12.03 21.47 17.27
C ASP A 270 -12.45 20.14 17.94
N GLY A 271 -12.39 19.02 17.21
CA GLY A 271 -12.71 17.68 17.72
C GLY A 271 -11.61 17.02 18.57
N GLY A 272 -10.45 17.67 18.72
CA GLY A 272 -9.34 17.20 19.54
C GLY A 272 -8.39 16.21 18.85
N THR A 273 -8.51 16.04 17.53
CA THR A 273 -7.64 15.19 16.70
C THR A 273 -7.09 16.01 15.54
N PRO A 274 -6.27 17.04 15.82
CA PRO A 274 -5.81 17.98 14.80
C PRO A 274 -4.92 17.26 13.78
N ALA A 275 -5.28 17.34 12.49
CA ALA A 275 -4.39 16.92 11.42
C ALA A 275 -3.10 17.76 11.45
N LYS A 276 -1.96 17.09 11.29
CA LYS A 276 -0.63 17.69 11.22
C LYS A 276 0.01 17.55 9.84
N PHE A 277 -0.59 16.76 8.96
CA PHE A 277 -0.36 16.87 7.53
C PHE A 277 -1.67 16.91 6.73
N ILE A 278 -1.62 17.46 5.53
CA ILE A 278 -2.73 17.41 4.58
C ILE A 278 -2.22 17.04 3.19
N ILE A 279 -2.98 16.23 2.45
CA ILE A 279 -2.81 16.02 1.02
C ILE A 279 -3.93 16.81 0.32
N ILE A 280 -3.55 17.87 -0.39
CA ILE A 280 -4.44 18.55 -1.34
C ILE A 280 -4.46 17.70 -2.61
N ASP A 281 -5.43 16.81 -2.67
CA ASP A 281 -5.61 15.84 -3.76
C ASP A 281 -6.15 16.51 -5.04
N ASP A 282 -6.43 15.73 -6.08
CA ASP A 282 -6.77 16.19 -7.42
C ASP A 282 -7.89 17.28 -7.43
N GLY A 283 -7.74 18.24 -8.35
CA GLY A 283 -8.62 19.39 -8.54
C GLY A 283 -7.95 20.75 -8.30
N TRP A 284 -6.70 20.80 -7.82
CA TRP A 284 -6.00 22.06 -7.56
C TRP A 284 -5.17 22.57 -8.76
N GLN A 285 -4.82 21.69 -9.69
CA GLN A 285 -3.98 21.97 -10.86
C GLN A 285 -4.71 22.75 -11.96
N ASP A 286 -3.96 23.49 -12.77
CA ASP A 286 -4.47 24.20 -13.95
C ASP A 286 -4.55 23.26 -15.16
N THR A 287 -5.76 22.82 -15.48
CA THR A 287 -6.03 21.78 -16.47
C THR A 287 -7.05 22.24 -17.51
N SER A 288 -7.03 21.58 -18.66
CA SER A 288 -8.02 21.71 -19.71
C SER A 288 -8.58 20.33 -20.04
N ASN A 289 -9.89 20.24 -20.24
CA ASN A 289 -10.54 19.00 -20.62
C ASN A 289 -11.46 19.25 -21.81
N GLU A 290 -11.02 18.87 -23.01
CA GLU A 290 -11.80 19.04 -24.24
C GLU A 290 -12.99 18.07 -24.35
N PHE A 291 -13.00 17.03 -23.52
CA PHE A 291 -14.04 16.01 -23.45
C PHE A 291 -15.15 16.35 -22.43
N GLN A 292 -14.98 17.44 -21.68
CA GLN A 292 -15.99 17.98 -20.76
C GLN A 292 -16.31 19.43 -21.15
N LYS A 293 -17.39 19.61 -21.90
CA LYS A 293 -17.82 20.95 -22.35
C LYS A 293 -18.90 21.50 -21.43
N GLU A 294 -18.79 22.79 -21.13
CA GLU A 294 -19.78 23.48 -20.31
C GLU A 294 -21.17 23.40 -20.95
N GLY A 295 -22.16 22.96 -20.16
CA GLY A 295 -23.54 22.78 -20.60
C GLY A 295 -23.85 21.42 -21.25
N GLU A 296 -22.84 20.57 -21.47
CA GLU A 296 -23.06 19.17 -21.88
C GLU A 296 -23.17 18.25 -20.64
N PRO A 297 -23.92 17.13 -20.74
CA PRO A 297 -23.95 16.13 -19.68
C PRO A 297 -22.57 15.56 -19.39
N PHE A 298 -22.29 15.29 -18.12
CA PHE A 298 -21.07 14.59 -17.73
C PHE A 298 -21.05 13.18 -18.33
N VAL A 299 -19.94 12.82 -18.95
CA VAL A 299 -19.67 11.48 -19.47
C VAL A 299 -18.68 10.81 -18.54
N GLU A 300 -19.07 9.69 -17.93
CA GLU A 300 -18.20 8.92 -17.04
C GLU A 300 -16.88 8.54 -17.74
N GLY A 301 -15.76 8.76 -17.06
CA GLY A 301 -14.42 8.54 -17.59
C GLY A 301 -13.82 9.72 -18.33
N SER A 302 -14.62 10.73 -18.71
CA SER A 302 -14.12 11.94 -19.41
C SER A 302 -13.12 12.75 -18.57
N GLU A 303 -13.17 12.64 -17.24
CA GLU A 303 -12.25 13.27 -16.30
C GLU A 303 -10.79 12.83 -16.52
N PHE A 304 -10.59 11.58 -16.95
CA PHE A 304 -9.26 11.02 -17.22
C PHE A 304 -8.65 11.56 -18.53
N GLY A 305 -9.44 12.23 -19.37
CA GLY A 305 -8.97 12.94 -20.56
C GLY A 305 -8.43 14.34 -20.29
N GLY A 306 -8.57 14.86 -19.07
CA GLY A 306 -8.03 16.17 -18.68
C GLY A 306 -6.51 16.23 -18.83
N ARG A 307 -5.97 17.40 -19.22
CA ARG A 307 -4.53 17.59 -19.44
C ARG A 307 -4.00 18.81 -18.71
N LEU A 308 -2.75 18.72 -18.24
CA LEU A 308 -2.08 19.80 -17.55
C LEU A 308 -1.73 20.93 -18.52
N VAL A 309 -2.22 22.13 -18.25
CA VAL A 309 -1.93 23.34 -19.05
C VAL A 309 -0.72 24.06 -18.49
N SER A 310 -0.57 24.07 -17.17
CA SER A 310 0.46 24.81 -16.46
C SER A 310 0.87 24.09 -15.17
N ILE A 311 2.14 24.17 -14.78
CA ILE A 311 2.66 23.62 -13.49
C ILE A 311 2.15 24.39 -12.26
N LYS A 312 1.38 25.43 -12.51
CA LYS A 312 0.89 26.43 -11.59
C LYS A 312 -0.53 26.05 -11.14
N GLU A 313 -0.95 26.44 -9.94
CA GLU A 313 -2.30 26.18 -9.45
C GLU A 313 -3.39 26.85 -10.31
N ASN A 314 -4.61 26.32 -10.27
CA ASN A 314 -5.74 26.92 -10.97
C ASN A 314 -6.35 28.13 -10.23
N GLN A 315 -7.37 28.71 -10.86
CA GLN A 315 -8.08 29.89 -10.38
C GLN A 315 -8.75 29.73 -9.00
N LYS A 316 -9.01 28.51 -8.50
CA LYS A 316 -9.61 28.31 -7.16
C LYS A 316 -8.67 28.73 -6.03
N PHE A 317 -7.36 28.74 -6.32
CA PHE A 317 -6.30 29.09 -5.38
C PHE A 317 -5.64 30.43 -5.71
N ARG A 318 -6.25 31.22 -6.60
CA ARG A 318 -5.79 32.57 -6.98
C ARG A 318 -6.90 33.59 -6.85
N ARG A 319 -6.54 34.83 -6.53
CA ARG A 319 -7.46 35.96 -6.58
C ARG A 319 -7.48 36.55 -8.00
N SER A 320 -8.68 36.72 -8.58
CA SER A 320 -8.84 37.44 -9.85
C SER A 320 -8.56 38.95 -9.68
N GLU A 321 -7.87 39.55 -10.65
CA GLU A 321 -7.49 40.97 -10.65
C GLU A 321 -8.71 41.93 -10.68
N ASN A 322 -9.90 41.46 -11.11
CA ASN A 322 -11.07 42.29 -11.39
C ASN A 322 -12.30 42.10 -10.48
N GLY A 323 -12.12 41.73 -9.21
CA GLY A 323 -13.09 42.12 -8.17
C GLY A 323 -13.59 41.06 -7.18
N SER A 324 -13.74 41.52 -5.93
CA SER A 324 -14.68 41.12 -4.88
C SER A 324 -15.02 39.63 -4.68
N LEU A 325 -14.02 38.83 -4.30
CA LEU A 325 -14.22 37.74 -3.32
C LEU A 325 -13.30 38.01 -2.13
N SER A 326 -13.87 38.60 -1.07
CA SER A 326 -13.13 39.05 0.13
C SER A 326 -12.63 37.91 1.04
N LYS A 327 -12.56 36.65 0.56
CA LYS A 327 -12.10 35.49 1.34
C LYS A 327 -11.26 34.44 0.56
N ALA A 328 -11.02 34.61 -0.74
CA ALA A 328 -10.11 33.73 -1.47
C ALA A 328 -8.65 34.17 -1.22
N PRO A 329 -7.69 33.23 -1.08
CA PRO A 329 -6.27 33.57 -0.96
C PRO A 329 -5.77 34.24 -2.25
N THR A 330 -4.73 35.07 -2.14
CA THR A 330 -4.15 35.76 -3.29
C THR A 330 -3.48 34.77 -4.23
N ASP A 331 -2.74 33.81 -3.68
CA ASP A 331 -2.07 32.72 -4.36
C ASP A 331 -1.97 31.47 -3.45
N LEU A 332 -1.41 30.38 -3.99
CA LEU A 332 -1.20 29.15 -3.24
C LEU A 332 -0.27 29.36 -2.03
N LYS A 333 0.75 30.22 -2.16
CA LYS A 333 1.72 30.49 -1.10
C LYS A 333 1.09 31.11 0.14
N GLU A 334 0.28 32.15 -0.03
CA GLU A 334 -0.46 32.78 1.05
C GLU A 334 -1.40 31.77 1.71
N PHE A 335 -2.10 30.96 0.91
CA PHE A 335 -3.00 29.93 1.40
C PHE A 335 -2.27 28.89 2.28
N VAL A 336 -1.18 28.31 1.77
CA VAL A 336 -0.38 27.30 2.47
C VAL A 336 0.21 27.86 3.75
N SER A 337 0.77 29.08 3.70
CA SER A 337 1.30 29.78 4.87
C SER A 337 0.23 29.95 5.96
N ASP A 338 -0.98 30.37 5.56
CA ASP A 338 -2.07 30.61 6.49
C ASP A 338 -2.62 29.33 7.13
N ILE A 339 -2.82 28.25 6.37
CA ILE A 339 -3.27 26.98 6.98
C ILE A 339 -2.21 26.36 7.89
N LYS A 340 -0.92 26.52 7.57
CA LYS A 340 0.19 26.13 8.45
C LYS A 340 0.19 26.91 9.75
N GLY A 341 0.11 28.24 9.67
CA GLY A 341 0.09 29.12 10.84
C GLY A 341 -1.16 28.93 11.71
N THR A 342 -2.33 28.81 11.08
CA THR A 342 -3.61 28.77 11.79
C THR A 342 -3.89 27.41 12.45
N TYR A 343 -3.57 26.30 11.79
CA TYR A 343 -3.89 24.95 12.28
C TYR A 343 -2.67 24.18 12.80
N GLY A 344 -1.48 24.78 12.72
CA GLY A 344 -0.24 24.13 13.12
C GLY A 344 0.08 22.89 12.28
N LEU A 345 -0.22 22.94 10.98
CA LEU A 345 0.19 21.90 10.03
C LEU A 345 1.71 21.88 9.93
N LYS A 346 2.28 20.68 9.93
CA LYS A 346 3.70 20.43 9.71
C LYS A 346 4.01 20.21 8.23
N TYR A 347 3.11 19.54 7.52
CA TYR A 347 3.30 19.17 6.13
C TYR A 347 2.06 19.47 5.29
N VAL A 348 2.26 20.02 4.10
CA VAL A 348 1.26 20.19 3.06
C VAL A 348 1.79 19.49 1.82
N TYR A 349 1.15 18.40 1.44
CA TYR A 349 1.44 17.69 0.20
C TYR A 349 0.38 18.04 -0.83
N VAL A 350 0.75 17.97 -2.12
CA VAL A 350 -0.20 18.12 -3.23
C VAL A 350 -0.12 16.93 -4.17
N TRP A 351 -1.24 16.60 -4.81
CA TRP A 351 -1.31 15.51 -5.77
C TRP A 351 -0.89 15.95 -7.17
N HIS A 352 -0.24 15.06 -7.93
CA HIS A 352 -0.18 15.13 -9.39
C HIS A 352 -0.03 13.73 -9.99
N ALA A 353 -0.41 13.52 -11.25
CA ALA A 353 -0.07 12.30 -11.96
C ALA A 353 1.41 12.31 -12.40
N LEU A 354 1.99 11.12 -12.64
CA LEU A 354 3.38 10.99 -13.11
C LEU A 354 3.63 11.81 -14.39
N MET A 355 2.67 11.83 -15.31
CA MET A 355 2.72 12.58 -16.58
C MET A 355 2.18 14.03 -16.46
N GLY A 356 2.07 14.55 -15.24
CA GLY A 356 1.56 15.89 -14.92
C GLY A 356 0.08 15.90 -14.52
N TYR A 357 -0.79 15.29 -15.32
CA TYR A 357 -2.22 15.06 -15.00
C TYR A 357 -2.69 13.76 -15.65
N TRP A 358 -3.94 13.33 -15.43
CA TRP A 358 -4.49 12.06 -15.93
C TRP A 358 -4.19 11.80 -17.42
N GLY A 359 -4.57 12.74 -18.30
CA GLY A 359 -4.30 12.69 -19.74
C GLY A 359 -2.94 13.27 -20.16
N GLY A 360 -2.00 13.46 -19.22
CA GLY A 360 -0.68 14.03 -19.47
C GLY A 360 -0.65 15.56 -19.59
N LEU A 361 0.35 16.10 -20.29
CA LEU A 361 0.46 17.52 -20.61
C LEU A 361 -0.36 17.89 -21.85
N LEU A 362 -0.92 19.10 -21.89
CA LEU A 362 -1.62 19.59 -23.09
C LEU A 362 -0.61 19.92 -24.21
N PRO A 363 -0.66 19.26 -25.39
CA PRO A 363 0.22 19.59 -26.50
C PRO A 363 0.08 21.03 -26.97
N GLY A 364 1.21 21.71 -27.16
CA GLY A 364 1.26 23.09 -27.66
C GLY A 364 0.92 24.18 -26.63
N ALA A 365 0.58 23.84 -25.38
CA ALA A 365 0.34 24.83 -24.34
C ALA A 365 1.60 25.64 -24.01
N GLU A 366 1.50 26.97 -24.02
CA GLU A 366 2.67 27.86 -23.91
C GLU A 366 3.51 27.62 -22.65
N ALA A 367 2.88 27.31 -21.52
CA ALA A 367 3.56 27.10 -20.24
C ALA A 367 4.32 25.77 -20.15
N THR A 368 3.97 24.77 -20.97
CA THR A 368 4.53 23.41 -20.91
C THR A 368 5.14 22.94 -22.23
N LYS A 369 5.05 23.73 -23.32
CA LYS A 369 5.59 23.38 -24.65
C LYS A 369 7.08 23.03 -24.65
N LYS A 370 7.85 23.58 -23.71
CA LYS A 370 9.29 23.31 -23.59
C LYS A 370 9.62 21.85 -23.23
N TYR A 371 8.66 21.12 -22.66
CA TYR A 371 8.79 19.67 -22.38
C TYR A 371 8.36 18.78 -23.55
N ASN A 372 8.05 19.41 -24.69
CA ASN A 372 7.72 18.75 -25.96
C ASN A 372 6.71 17.59 -25.83
N PRO A 373 5.53 17.80 -25.20
CA PRO A 373 4.57 16.72 -25.01
C PRO A 373 3.99 16.23 -26.34
N VAL A 374 3.99 14.92 -26.53
CA VAL A 374 3.46 14.24 -27.72
C VAL A 374 2.27 13.36 -27.32
N LEU A 375 1.16 13.50 -28.03
CA LEU A 375 -0.01 12.67 -27.81
C LEU A 375 0.30 11.22 -28.23
N LYS A 376 0.20 10.28 -27.29
CA LYS A 376 0.27 8.83 -27.52
C LYS A 376 -0.97 8.16 -26.98
N TYR A 377 -1.37 7.07 -27.63
CA TYR A 377 -2.48 6.24 -27.19
C TYR A 377 -1.91 5.02 -26.49
N PRO A 378 -2.20 4.83 -25.18
CA PRO A 378 -1.79 3.64 -24.44
C PRO A 378 -2.06 2.34 -25.20
N MET A 379 -1.10 1.43 -25.18
CA MET A 379 -1.23 0.07 -25.72
C MET A 379 -1.00 -0.93 -24.59
N GLN A 380 -2.06 -1.64 -24.21
CA GLN A 380 -1.99 -2.67 -23.18
C GLN A 380 -1.33 -3.97 -23.68
N SER A 381 -0.52 -4.58 -22.81
CA SER A 381 0.04 -5.91 -23.10
C SER A 381 -1.03 -7.01 -22.96
N PRO A 382 -0.82 -8.19 -23.58
CA PRO A 382 -1.70 -9.34 -23.35
C PRO A 382 -1.87 -9.70 -21.86
N GLY A 383 -0.84 -9.47 -21.03
CA GLY A 383 -0.91 -9.70 -19.59
C GLY A 383 -1.89 -8.76 -18.87
N ASN A 384 -1.92 -7.49 -19.26
CA ASN A 384 -2.88 -6.53 -18.73
C ASN A 384 -4.32 -6.86 -19.16
N LEU A 385 -4.49 -7.21 -20.44
CA LEU A 385 -5.80 -7.54 -21.01
C LEU A 385 -6.38 -8.87 -20.51
N ALA A 386 -5.54 -9.75 -19.94
CA ALA A 386 -5.99 -10.99 -19.32
C ALA A 386 -6.67 -10.79 -17.95
N ASN A 387 -6.55 -9.59 -17.38
CA ASN A 387 -7.07 -9.25 -16.06
C ASN A 387 -8.18 -8.17 -16.16
N MET A 388 -8.59 -7.58 -15.03
CA MET A 388 -9.67 -6.60 -14.99
C MET A 388 -9.26 -5.29 -15.67
N ARG A 389 -10.08 -4.82 -16.60
CA ARG A 389 -9.94 -3.49 -17.19
C ARG A 389 -10.33 -2.41 -16.19
N ASP A 390 -9.67 -1.26 -16.30
CA ASP A 390 -9.89 -0.13 -15.42
C ASP A 390 -10.40 1.06 -16.23
N LEU A 391 -11.47 1.69 -15.76
CA LEU A 391 -12.12 2.81 -16.47
C LEU A 391 -11.13 3.93 -16.78
N SER A 392 -10.18 4.22 -15.87
CA SER A 392 -9.21 5.30 -16.09
C SER A 392 -8.29 4.98 -17.26
N LEU A 393 -7.82 3.73 -17.36
CA LEU A 393 -6.97 3.30 -18.46
C LEU A 393 -7.74 3.24 -19.78
N ASP A 394 -8.98 2.73 -19.75
CA ASP A 394 -9.84 2.66 -20.94
C ASP A 394 -10.13 4.07 -21.47
N ALA A 395 -10.36 5.04 -20.59
CA ALA A 395 -10.49 6.45 -20.97
C ALA A 395 -9.19 7.02 -21.54
N MET A 396 -8.03 6.74 -20.93
CA MET A 396 -6.73 7.18 -21.45
C MET A 396 -6.40 6.55 -22.81
N GLU A 397 -6.78 5.30 -23.07
CA GLU A 397 -6.71 4.65 -24.39
C GLU A 397 -7.55 5.38 -25.44
N ASN A 398 -8.74 5.83 -25.06
CA ASN A 398 -9.65 6.51 -25.98
C ASN A 398 -9.24 7.96 -26.25
N TYR A 399 -8.81 8.68 -25.21
CA TYR A 399 -8.53 10.11 -25.28
C TYR A 399 -7.06 10.43 -25.60
N GLY A 400 -6.15 9.51 -25.33
CA GLY A 400 -4.71 9.69 -25.50
C GLY A 400 -4.06 10.51 -24.39
N VAL A 401 -2.80 10.19 -24.11
CA VAL A 401 -1.96 10.80 -23.07
C VAL A 401 -0.92 11.70 -23.72
N GLY A 402 -0.82 12.95 -23.28
CA GLY A 402 0.26 13.87 -23.67
C GLY A 402 1.56 13.51 -22.95
N VAL A 403 2.33 12.60 -23.55
CA VAL A 403 3.55 12.04 -22.99
C VAL A 403 4.68 13.06 -23.06
N ILE A 404 5.33 13.33 -21.92
CA ILE A 404 6.51 14.18 -21.80
C ILE A 404 7.68 13.54 -22.58
N ASP A 405 8.42 14.33 -23.34
CA ASP A 405 9.65 13.87 -23.98
C ASP A 405 10.65 13.39 -22.91
N PRO A 406 11.10 12.11 -22.92
CA PRO A 406 12.03 11.59 -21.92
C PRO A 406 13.32 12.41 -21.79
N ALA A 407 13.75 13.13 -22.84
CA ALA A 407 14.92 14.01 -22.77
C ALA A 407 14.71 15.24 -21.86
N THR A 408 13.47 15.58 -21.54
CA THR A 408 13.08 16.78 -20.79
C THR A 408 12.43 16.48 -19.44
N ILE A 409 12.23 15.21 -19.09
CA ILE A 409 11.48 14.81 -17.88
C ILE A 409 12.12 15.30 -16.58
N SER A 410 13.44 15.29 -16.47
CA SER A 410 14.15 15.85 -15.31
C SER A 410 13.90 17.34 -15.16
N GLN A 411 13.84 18.08 -16.27
CA GLN A 411 13.52 19.50 -16.24
C GLN A 411 12.06 19.74 -15.83
N PHE A 412 11.12 18.92 -16.32
CA PHE A 412 9.72 19.00 -15.91
C PHE A 412 9.54 18.82 -14.41
N TYR A 413 10.11 17.76 -13.82
CA TYR A 413 9.97 17.53 -12.38
C TYR A 413 10.69 18.59 -11.55
N ASP A 414 11.86 19.08 -11.97
CA ASP A 414 12.56 20.14 -11.24
C ASP A 414 11.78 21.46 -11.28
N ASP A 415 11.25 21.84 -12.45
CA ASP A 415 10.42 23.03 -12.59
C ASP A 415 9.12 22.93 -11.76
N LEU A 416 8.45 21.78 -11.79
CA LEU A 416 7.22 21.54 -11.02
C LEU A 416 7.51 21.57 -9.51
N HIS A 417 8.47 20.79 -9.02
CA HIS A 417 8.72 20.68 -7.58
C HIS A 417 9.36 21.94 -7.00
N SER A 418 10.28 22.60 -7.72
CA SER A 418 10.83 23.90 -7.29
C SER A 418 9.73 24.96 -7.19
N TYR A 419 8.77 24.96 -8.13
CA TYR A 419 7.59 25.81 -8.03
C TYR A 419 6.79 25.50 -6.76
N LEU A 420 6.45 24.23 -6.51
CA LEU A 420 5.68 23.82 -5.34
C LEU A 420 6.36 24.23 -4.02
N VAL A 421 7.68 24.01 -3.91
CA VAL A 421 8.48 24.44 -2.75
C VAL A 421 8.43 25.96 -2.59
N SER A 422 8.46 26.73 -3.68
CA SER A 422 8.32 28.20 -3.62
C SER A 422 6.96 28.68 -3.10
N GLN A 423 5.92 27.82 -3.21
CA GLN A 423 4.59 28.02 -2.65
C GLN A 423 4.47 27.47 -1.20
N GLY A 424 5.54 26.92 -0.64
CA GLY A 424 5.57 26.38 0.72
C GLY A 424 4.98 24.98 0.85
N VAL A 425 4.77 24.26 -0.26
CA VAL A 425 4.42 22.83 -0.26
C VAL A 425 5.63 22.00 0.18
N ASP A 426 5.39 20.97 0.99
CA ASP A 426 6.44 20.17 1.63
C ASP A 426 6.67 18.82 0.96
N GLY A 427 5.79 18.39 0.06
CA GLY A 427 5.88 17.11 -0.65
C GLY A 427 4.76 16.88 -1.65
N VAL A 428 4.74 15.68 -2.24
CA VAL A 428 3.79 15.31 -3.29
C VAL A 428 3.22 13.90 -3.11
N LYS A 429 1.99 13.69 -3.60
CA LYS A 429 1.44 12.36 -3.90
C LYS A 429 1.45 12.19 -5.41
N VAL A 430 2.08 11.12 -5.92
CA VAL A 430 2.30 10.92 -7.36
C VAL A 430 1.58 9.67 -7.85
N ASP A 431 0.51 9.87 -8.61
CA ASP A 431 -0.36 8.81 -9.12
C ASP A 431 -0.03 8.41 -10.58
N VAL A 432 -0.76 7.43 -11.09
CA VAL A 432 -0.73 6.99 -12.51
C VAL A 432 0.65 6.52 -12.96
N GLN A 433 1.45 5.95 -12.04
CA GLN A 433 2.86 5.66 -12.35
C GLN A 433 3.07 4.53 -13.36
N ASN A 434 2.26 3.47 -13.32
CA ASN A 434 2.40 2.35 -14.25
C ASN A 434 1.97 2.68 -15.70
N ILE A 435 1.52 3.90 -16.02
CA ILE A 435 1.12 4.25 -17.39
C ILE A 435 2.25 4.07 -18.40
N LEU A 436 3.50 4.20 -17.94
CA LEU A 436 4.70 4.12 -18.76
C LEU A 436 4.78 2.82 -19.55
N GLU A 437 4.33 1.69 -18.98
CA GLU A 437 4.39 0.40 -19.68
C GLU A 437 3.53 0.35 -20.95
N THR A 438 2.52 1.22 -21.05
CA THR A 438 1.58 1.28 -22.18
C THR A 438 1.97 2.30 -23.25
N VAL A 439 2.85 3.25 -22.93
CA VAL A 439 3.29 4.31 -23.86
C VAL A 439 4.74 4.14 -24.31
N ALA A 440 5.37 3.03 -23.93
CA ALA A 440 6.81 2.79 -24.08
C ALA A 440 7.31 2.49 -25.50
N THR A 441 6.41 2.17 -26.44
CA THR A 441 6.80 1.91 -27.83
C THR A 441 7.50 3.12 -28.45
N ASP A 442 8.64 2.87 -29.10
CA ASP A 442 9.57 3.87 -29.66
C ASP A 442 10.29 4.73 -28.61
N LEU A 443 10.16 4.41 -27.31
CA LEU A 443 10.81 5.11 -26.19
C LEU A 443 11.81 4.22 -25.43
N GLY A 444 12.22 3.10 -26.03
CA GLY A 444 13.23 2.22 -25.45
C GLY A 444 12.68 1.11 -24.55
N GLY A 445 11.37 0.85 -24.62
CA GLY A 445 10.70 -0.21 -23.87
C GLY A 445 10.36 0.17 -22.43
N ARG A 446 9.43 -0.61 -21.85
CA ARG A 446 8.82 -0.35 -20.54
C ARG A 446 9.84 -0.21 -19.41
N VAL A 447 10.87 -1.06 -19.43
CA VAL A 447 11.91 -1.09 -18.40
C VAL A 447 12.75 0.18 -18.45
N SER A 448 13.27 0.54 -19.63
CA SER A 448 14.13 1.71 -19.81
C SER A 448 13.38 3.02 -19.58
N LEU A 449 12.12 3.11 -20.02
CA LEU A 449 11.30 4.29 -19.82
C LEU A 449 10.94 4.48 -18.34
N THR A 450 10.52 3.41 -17.67
CA THR A 450 10.21 3.45 -16.22
C THR A 450 11.42 3.87 -15.42
N ARG A 451 12.60 3.31 -15.71
CA ARG A 451 13.85 3.72 -15.06
C ARG A 451 14.11 5.22 -15.19
N GLN A 452 14.03 5.77 -16.39
CA GLN A 452 14.30 7.20 -16.65
C GLN A 452 13.34 8.10 -15.87
N PHE A 453 12.05 7.78 -15.86
CA PHE A 453 11.05 8.57 -15.14
C PHE A 453 11.19 8.45 -13.63
N GLN A 454 11.44 7.25 -13.09
CA GLN A 454 11.66 7.05 -11.66
C GLN A 454 12.93 7.77 -11.18
N GLU A 455 14.05 7.64 -11.92
CA GLU A 455 15.29 8.37 -11.60
C GLU A 455 15.06 9.89 -11.63
N ALA A 456 14.37 10.41 -12.65
CA ALA A 456 14.08 11.85 -12.74
C ALA A 456 13.16 12.34 -11.60
N LEU A 457 12.12 11.57 -11.26
CA LEU A 457 11.20 11.87 -10.19
C LEU A 457 11.93 11.91 -8.84
N GLU A 458 12.63 10.84 -8.48
CA GLU A 458 13.33 10.72 -7.19
C GLU A 458 14.46 11.76 -7.05
N ASN A 459 15.21 12.04 -8.13
CA ASN A 459 16.20 13.11 -8.12
C ASN A 459 15.57 14.47 -7.83
N SER A 460 14.42 14.78 -8.46
CA SER A 460 13.73 16.04 -8.17
C SER A 460 13.21 16.09 -6.73
N ILE A 461 12.72 14.98 -6.18
CA ILE A 461 12.31 14.91 -4.77
C ILE A 461 13.48 15.25 -3.85
N THR A 462 14.65 14.62 -4.07
CA THR A 462 15.85 14.85 -3.25
C THR A 462 16.41 16.27 -3.38
N VAL A 463 16.32 16.88 -4.56
CA VAL A 463 16.79 18.25 -4.78
C VAL A 463 15.88 19.29 -4.14
N ASN A 464 14.56 19.09 -4.23
CA ASN A 464 13.59 20.13 -3.89
C ASN A 464 12.99 19.98 -2.48
N PHE A 465 12.75 18.76 -1.99
CA PHE A 465 12.10 18.52 -0.70
C PHE A 465 13.09 18.05 0.38
N GLN A 466 12.81 18.38 1.63
CA GLN A 466 13.76 18.16 2.74
C GLN A 466 13.70 16.76 3.36
N ASP A 467 12.59 16.02 3.19
CA ASP A 467 12.30 14.85 4.01
C ASP A 467 11.82 13.62 3.22
N ASN A 468 12.39 13.39 2.03
CA ASN A 468 11.95 12.31 1.13
C ASN A 468 10.43 12.36 0.89
N SER A 469 9.94 13.57 0.59
CA SER A 469 8.54 13.93 0.74
C SER A 469 7.67 13.51 -0.45
N ILE A 470 7.51 12.20 -0.64
CA ILE A 470 6.71 11.59 -1.70
C ILE A 470 5.87 10.42 -1.20
N ILE A 471 4.62 10.36 -1.66
CA ILE A 471 3.78 9.15 -1.62
C ILE A 471 3.57 8.68 -3.06
N SER A 472 4.16 7.55 -3.42
CA SER A 472 3.97 6.93 -4.74
C SER A 472 2.66 6.14 -4.80
N CYS A 473 2.00 6.14 -5.95
CA CYS A 473 0.67 5.55 -6.09
C CYS A 473 0.43 5.03 -7.51
N MET A 474 -0.45 4.03 -7.65
CA MET A 474 -0.72 3.32 -8.92
C MET A 474 0.55 2.76 -9.58
N GLY A 475 1.53 2.37 -8.75
CA GLY A 475 2.90 2.04 -9.15
C GLY A 475 3.32 0.61 -8.80
N GLN A 476 2.38 -0.34 -8.72
CA GLN A 476 2.69 -1.68 -8.21
C GLN A 476 3.28 -2.64 -9.26
N SER A 477 3.75 -2.14 -10.40
CA SER A 477 4.50 -2.97 -11.36
C SER A 477 5.91 -3.22 -10.83
N THR A 478 6.45 -4.41 -11.08
CA THR A 478 7.87 -4.70 -10.85
C THR A 478 8.80 -3.80 -11.65
N ASP A 479 8.33 -3.17 -12.74
CA ASP A 479 9.07 -2.08 -13.40
C ASP A 479 9.37 -0.93 -12.41
N SER A 480 8.39 -0.52 -11.62
CA SER A 480 8.53 0.59 -10.67
C SER A 480 9.21 0.12 -9.38
N ILE A 481 8.86 -1.06 -8.86
CA ILE A 481 9.40 -1.59 -7.60
C ILE A 481 10.93 -1.77 -7.69
N TYR A 482 11.43 -2.36 -8.79
CA TYR A 482 12.86 -2.58 -8.99
C TYR A 482 13.62 -1.35 -9.51
N HIS A 483 12.96 -0.19 -9.65
CA HIS A 483 13.61 1.11 -9.88
C HIS A 483 13.38 2.11 -8.73
N CYS A 484 12.81 1.67 -7.61
CA CYS A 484 12.50 2.53 -6.47
C CYS A 484 13.70 2.66 -5.51
N GLN A 485 14.56 3.64 -5.77
CA GLN A 485 15.83 3.79 -5.06
C GLN A 485 15.70 4.60 -3.77
N GLN A 486 14.87 5.65 -3.76
CA GLN A 486 14.80 6.61 -2.66
C GLN A 486 13.40 6.70 -2.05
N SER A 487 12.34 6.67 -2.86
CA SER A 487 10.96 6.84 -2.40
C SER A 487 10.62 5.82 -1.33
N ALA A 488 10.15 6.29 -0.18
CA ALA A 488 9.96 5.45 1.00
C ALA A 488 8.50 5.02 1.22
N ILE A 489 7.52 5.64 0.57
CA ILE A 489 6.09 5.32 0.75
C ILE A 489 5.46 5.02 -0.60
N THR A 490 4.72 3.92 -0.69
CA THR A 490 3.88 3.60 -1.86
C THR A 490 2.54 3.01 -1.43
N ARG A 491 1.44 3.44 -2.07
CA ARG A 491 0.11 2.85 -1.94
C ARG A 491 0.13 1.34 -2.27
N ALA A 492 -0.38 0.54 -1.34
CA ALA A 492 -0.26 -0.92 -1.36
C ALA A 492 -1.56 -1.67 -1.71
N SER A 493 -2.59 -0.96 -2.17
CA SER A 493 -3.86 -1.53 -2.65
C SER A 493 -4.53 -0.60 -3.67
N ASP A 494 -5.58 -1.12 -4.32
CA ASP A 494 -6.60 -0.30 -4.98
C ASP A 494 -7.22 0.70 -3.99
N ASP A 495 -7.98 1.65 -4.52
CA ASP A 495 -8.62 2.69 -3.73
C ASP A 495 -9.59 2.13 -2.69
N TYR A 496 -9.60 2.81 -1.55
CA TYR A 496 -10.67 2.69 -0.57
C TYR A 496 -11.96 3.25 -1.16
N TYR A 497 -12.95 2.37 -1.38
CA TYR A 497 -14.28 2.76 -1.89
C TYR A 497 -15.33 2.74 -0.77
N PRO A 498 -15.53 3.83 0.00
CA PRO A 498 -16.42 3.83 1.16
C PRO A 498 -17.88 3.50 0.82
N GLN A 499 -18.35 3.86 -0.37
CA GLN A 499 -19.74 3.60 -0.79
C GLN A 499 -19.95 2.16 -1.24
N ASN A 500 -18.87 1.40 -1.47
CA ASN A 500 -18.97 0.00 -1.86
C ASN A 500 -18.74 -0.90 -0.64
N PRO A 501 -19.79 -1.45 -0.01
CA PRO A 501 -19.65 -2.32 1.14
C PRO A 501 -18.85 -3.60 0.86
N ALA A 502 -18.84 -4.07 -0.40
CA ALA A 502 -18.19 -5.32 -0.77
C ALA A 502 -16.66 -5.23 -0.77
N THR A 503 -16.11 -4.02 -0.86
CA THR A 503 -14.65 -3.81 -0.98
C THR A 503 -13.96 -3.64 0.37
N GLN A 504 -14.69 -3.41 1.48
CA GLN A 504 -14.09 -3.03 2.76
C GLN A 504 -13.14 -4.13 3.30
N THR A 505 -13.58 -5.39 3.27
CA THR A 505 -12.75 -6.52 3.73
C THR A 505 -11.67 -6.90 2.73
N LEU A 506 -11.98 -6.82 1.43
CA LEU A 506 -11.02 -7.01 0.33
C LEU A 506 -9.85 -6.04 0.43
N HIS A 507 -10.11 -4.76 0.75
CA HIS A 507 -9.08 -3.73 0.91
C HIS A 507 -8.06 -4.11 1.99
N ILE A 508 -8.53 -4.48 3.19
CA ILE A 508 -7.65 -4.85 4.31
C ILE A 508 -6.91 -6.16 4.05
N ALA A 509 -7.57 -7.14 3.44
CA ALA A 509 -6.88 -8.37 3.04
C ALA A 509 -5.82 -8.07 1.96
N ALA A 510 -6.16 -7.38 0.87
CA ALA A 510 -5.23 -7.05 -0.21
C ALA A 510 -3.99 -6.31 0.30
N VAL A 511 -4.19 -5.25 1.07
CA VAL A 511 -3.07 -4.42 1.54
C VAL A 511 -2.15 -5.16 2.50
N ALA A 512 -2.70 -6.05 3.36
CA ALA A 512 -1.89 -6.86 4.26
C ALA A 512 -1.01 -7.85 3.49
N TYR A 513 -1.58 -8.59 2.53
CA TYR A 513 -0.81 -9.54 1.72
C TYR A 513 0.20 -8.84 0.81
N ASN A 514 -0.18 -7.73 0.16
CA ASN A 514 0.75 -6.94 -0.66
C ASN A 514 1.93 -6.40 0.16
N SER A 515 1.74 -6.15 1.46
CA SER A 515 2.80 -5.71 2.38
C SER A 515 3.86 -6.78 2.68
N LEU A 516 3.65 -8.05 2.27
CA LEU A 516 4.68 -9.09 2.29
C LEU A 516 5.82 -8.73 1.33
N PHE A 517 5.48 -8.32 0.10
CA PHE A 517 6.45 -7.99 -0.94
C PHE A 517 6.83 -6.51 -0.92
N LEU A 518 5.84 -5.61 -1.01
CA LEU A 518 6.08 -4.17 -1.05
C LEU A 518 6.77 -3.67 0.21
N GLY A 519 6.45 -4.28 1.36
CA GLY A 519 7.00 -3.91 2.65
C GLY A 519 8.53 -4.02 2.71
N GLU A 520 9.19 -4.86 1.90
CA GLU A 520 10.65 -4.93 1.89
C GLU A 520 11.32 -3.76 1.14
N VAL A 521 10.57 -3.03 0.31
CA VAL A 521 11.09 -1.92 -0.51
C VAL A 521 10.63 -0.56 0.01
N VAL A 522 9.42 -0.48 0.55
CA VAL A 522 8.77 0.77 0.99
C VAL A 522 7.95 0.54 2.26
N VAL A 523 7.52 1.62 2.91
CA VAL A 523 6.41 1.62 3.85
C VAL A 523 5.11 1.56 3.04
N PRO A 524 4.32 0.47 3.17
CA PRO A 524 3.03 0.37 2.49
C PRO A 524 2.08 1.45 3.01
N ASP A 525 1.58 2.29 2.11
CA ASP A 525 0.46 3.17 2.40
C ASP A 525 -0.86 2.41 2.22
N TRP A 526 -1.63 2.34 3.30
CA TRP A 526 -2.88 1.58 3.39
C TRP A 526 -4.11 2.38 2.95
N ASP A 527 -3.86 3.54 2.33
CA ASP A 527 -4.86 4.49 1.87
C ASP A 527 -5.59 5.22 3.00
N MET A 528 -6.31 6.28 2.63
CA MET A 528 -7.27 6.95 3.51
C MET A 528 -8.41 6.01 3.95
N PHE A 529 -9.14 6.42 4.99
CA PHE A 529 -10.41 5.82 5.34
C PHE A 529 -11.39 6.85 5.91
N TYR A 530 -12.66 6.47 5.99
CA TYR A 530 -13.67 7.26 6.68
C TYR A 530 -13.72 6.91 8.17
N SER A 531 -13.60 7.92 9.03
CA SER A 531 -13.78 7.73 10.47
C SER A 531 -15.26 7.59 10.84
N LEU A 532 -16.16 8.28 10.12
CA LEU A 532 -17.60 8.13 10.29
C LEU A 532 -18.17 7.21 9.21
N HIS A 533 -18.08 5.90 9.46
CA HIS A 533 -18.56 4.86 8.56
C HIS A 533 -18.85 3.56 9.31
N ASP A 534 -19.75 2.73 8.80
CA ASP A 534 -20.10 1.44 9.41
C ASP A 534 -18.90 0.48 9.53
N ALA A 535 -17.90 0.61 8.65
CA ALA A 535 -16.64 -0.14 8.70
C ALA A 535 -15.47 0.64 9.35
N ALA A 536 -15.72 1.81 9.96
CA ALA A 536 -14.65 2.68 10.45
C ALA A 536 -13.77 2.03 11.53
N GLU A 537 -14.36 1.33 12.50
CA GLU A 537 -13.56 0.65 13.54
C GLU A 537 -12.70 -0.47 12.94
N PHE A 538 -13.21 -1.20 11.95
CA PHE A 538 -12.47 -2.23 11.21
C PHE A 538 -11.24 -1.63 10.52
N HIS A 539 -11.41 -0.53 9.81
CA HIS A 539 -10.32 0.19 9.16
C HIS A 539 -9.36 0.86 10.15
N ALA A 540 -9.85 1.39 11.27
CA ALA A 540 -9.02 2.01 12.30
C ALA A 540 -8.09 1.00 12.98
N VAL A 541 -8.60 -0.18 13.36
CA VAL A 541 -7.77 -1.27 13.93
C VAL A 541 -6.71 -1.71 12.92
N ALA A 542 -7.05 -1.78 11.64
CA ALA A 542 -6.10 -2.11 10.58
C ALA A 542 -4.94 -1.10 10.50
N ARG A 543 -5.20 0.21 10.59
CA ARG A 543 -4.14 1.24 10.60
C ARG A 543 -3.31 1.20 11.90
N ALA A 544 -3.92 0.84 13.04
CA ALA A 544 -3.19 0.71 14.30
C ALA A 544 -2.13 -0.42 14.25
N VAL A 545 -2.43 -1.54 13.58
CA VAL A 545 -1.50 -2.67 13.42
C VAL A 545 -0.68 -2.61 12.13
N GLY A 546 -1.05 -1.76 11.16
CA GLY A 546 -0.47 -1.76 9.81
C GLY A 546 0.93 -1.16 9.71
N GLY A 547 1.37 -0.36 10.69
CA GLY A 547 2.66 0.35 10.64
C GLY A 547 2.78 1.34 9.47
N CYS A 548 1.64 1.83 8.99
CA CYS A 548 1.45 2.66 7.81
C CYS A 548 1.11 4.13 8.18
N PRO A 549 1.11 5.07 7.22
CA PRO A 549 0.54 6.39 7.44
C PRO A 549 -0.93 6.30 7.89
N VAL A 550 -1.36 7.23 8.75
CA VAL A 550 -2.74 7.29 9.24
C VAL A 550 -3.35 8.63 8.84
N TYR A 551 -4.25 8.59 7.87
CA TYR A 551 -5.00 9.77 7.44
C TYR A 551 -6.42 9.39 7.03
N VAL A 552 -7.35 10.34 7.20
CA VAL A 552 -8.75 10.19 6.79
C VAL A 552 -9.06 11.01 5.56
N SER A 553 -10.21 10.75 4.94
CA SER A 553 -10.75 11.53 3.82
C SER A 553 -12.16 12.07 4.10
N ASP A 554 -12.56 12.08 5.37
CA ASP A 554 -13.86 12.57 5.83
C ASP A 554 -14.21 13.96 5.28
N LYS A 555 -15.49 14.15 4.94
CA LYS A 555 -16.05 15.48 4.67
C LYS A 555 -16.01 16.34 5.94
N PRO A 556 -15.78 17.66 5.84
CA PRO A 556 -15.78 18.54 7.00
C PRO A 556 -17.05 18.40 7.84
N GLY A 557 -16.87 18.11 9.14
CA GLY A 557 -17.97 17.92 10.09
C GLY A 557 -18.56 16.51 10.16
N ASN A 558 -18.10 15.58 9.31
CA ASN A 558 -18.52 14.18 9.31
C ASN A 558 -17.40 13.29 9.84
N HIS A 559 -17.03 13.48 11.11
CA HIS A 559 -15.96 12.74 11.77
C HIS A 559 -16.50 11.94 12.96
N ASP A 560 -15.95 10.74 13.19
CA ASP A 560 -16.11 10.02 14.45
C ASP A 560 -14.87 10.28 15.34
N PHE A 561 -14.99 11.26 16.23
CA PHE A 561 -13.89 11.60 17.13
C PHE A 561 -13.62 10.54 18.20
N GLU A 562 -14.56 9.64 18.49
CA GLU A 562 -14.31 8.56 19.44
C GLU A 562 -13.42 7.48 18.81
N ILE A 563 -13.59 7.20 17.52
CA ILE A 563 -12.66 6.37 16.75
C ILE A 563 -11.33 7.08 16.56
N LEU A 564 -11.31 8.34 16.13
CA LEU A 564 -10.06 9.06 15.86
C LEU A 564 -9.18 9.19 17.11
N LYS A 565 -9.74 9.45 18.29
CA LYS A 565 -8.98 9.55 19.55
C LYS A 565 -8.35 8.21 19.99
N LYS A 566 -8.76 7.07 19.41
CA LYS A 566 -8.06 5.78 19.62
C LYS A 566 -6.76 5.68 18.82
N LEU A 567 -6.61 6.45 17.74
CA LEU A 567 -5.44 6.43 16.84
C LEU A 567 -4.55 7.65 17.03
N VAL A 568 -5.14 8.80 17.35
CA VAL A 568 -4.51 10.12 17.30
C VAL A 568 -4.35 10.68 18.70
N LEU A 569 -3.12 11.05 19.06
CA LEU A 569 -2.82 11.72 20.31
C LEU A 569 -3.24 13.21 20.27
N PRO A 570 -3.43 13.88 21.42
CA PRO A 570 -3.91 15.27 21.45
C PRO A 570 -3.03 16.27 20.70
N ASP A 571 -1.75 15.98 20.48
CA ASP A 571 -0.83 16.80 19.69
C ASP A 571 -0.88 16.51 18.18
N GLY A 572 -1.70 15.55 17.76
CA GLY A 572 -1.86 15.08 16.38
C GLY A 572 -0.82 14.04 15.95
N SER A 573 0.03 13.54 16.84
CA SER A 573 0.92 12.40 16.54
C SER A 573 0.16 11.06 16.60
N VAL A 574 0.71 10.02 15.98
CA VAL A 574 0.13 8.67 15.96
C VAL A 574 1.10 7.63 16.54
N LEU A 575 0.53 6.57 17.13
CA LEU A 575 1.30 5.45 17.68
C LEU A 575 1.45 4.35 16.61
N ARG A 576 2.43 4.54 15.72
CA ARG A 576 2.68 3.63 14.60
C ARG A 576 3.48 2.40 15.03
N ALA A 577 3.09 1.24 14.53
CA ALA A 577 3.85 0.00 14.71
C ALA A 577 5.16 0.02 13.89
N LYS A 578 6.13 -0.81 14.28
CA LYS A 578 7.52 -0.78 13.80
C LYS A 578 7.68 -1.29 12.37
N TYR A 579 6.97 -2.36 12.01
CA TYR A 579 7.08 -3.02 10.72
C TYR A 579 5.85 -2.73 9.85
N PRO A 580 5.87 -3.03 8.55
CA PRO A 580 4.64 -3.17 7.78
C PRO A 580 3.81 -4.33 8.33
N GLY A 581 2.51 -4.10 8.53
CA GLY A 581 1.58 -5.14 8.97
C GLY A 581 1.45 -6.24 7.91
N ARG A 582 1.54 -7.50 8.33
CA ARG A 582 1.54 -8.67 7.43
C ARG A 582 0.63 -9.76 7.99
N PRO A 583 0.05 -10.64 7.14
CA PRO A 583 -0.61 -11.84 7.61
C PRO A 583 0.33 -12.67 8.49
N SER A 584 -0.18 -13.32 9.53
CA SER A 584 0.58 -14.35 10.28
C SER A 584 0.84 -15.56 9.40
N ARG A 585 1.82 -16.40 9.79
CA ARG A 585 2.25 -17.56 8.98
C ARG A 585 1.09 -18.47 8.59
N ASP A 586 0.18 -18.75 9.53
CA ASP A 586 -0.96 -19.62 9.31
C ASP A 586 -2.02 -19.02 8.36
N CYS A 587 -2.00 -17.71 8.14
CA CYS A 587 -2.86 -17.03 7.17
C CYS A 587 -2.28 -17.02 5.75
N LEU A 588 -0.98 -17.26 5.54
CA LEU A 588 -0.34 -17.02 4.23
C LEU A 588 -0.96 -17.82 3.07
N PHE A 589 -1.43 -19.04 3.34
CA PHE A 589 -1.92 -19.99 2.33
C PHE A 589 -3.39 -20.36 2.54
N ILE A 590 -4.20 -19.44 3.06
CA ILE A 590 -5.66 -19.58 3.19
C ILE A 590 -6.33 -18.34 2.58
N ASP A 591 -7.62 -18.45 2.24
CA ASP A 591 -8.41 -17.32 1.74
C ASP A 591 -9.26 -16.73 2.87
N PRO A 592 -8.86 -15.60 3.47
CA PRO A 592 -9.59 -15.01 4.60
C PRO A 592 -10.88 -14.28 4.18
N VAL A 593 -11.18 -14.22 2.88
CA VAL A 593 -12.33 -13.47 2.35
C VAL A 593 -13.45 -14.38 1.87
N MET A 594 -13.13 -15.51 1.23
CA MET A 594 -14.15 -16.32 0.54
C MET A 594 -14.34 -17.74 1.09
N ASP A 595 -13.48 -18.25 1.98
CA ASP A 595 -13.54 -19.66 2.41
C ASP A 595 -14.58 -19.97 3.50
N GLY A 596 -15.24 -18.94 4.04
CA GLY A 596 -16.32 -19.03 5.03
C GLY A 596 -15.89 -19.41 6.44
N LYS A 597 -14.59 -19.63 6.71
CA LYS A 597 -14.11 -20.18 7.98
C LYS A 597 -12.84 -19.55 8.54
N SER A 598 -12.07 -18.83 7.74
CA SER A 598 -10.76 -18.30 8.12
C SER A 598 -10.84 -16.85 8.59
N LEU A 599 -10.13 -16.53 9.68
CA LEU A 599 -9.87 -15.15 10.10
C LEU A 599 -8.53 -14.67 9.50
N LEU A 600 -8.44 -13.39 9.18
CA LEU A 600 -7.17 -12.75 8.88
C LEU A 600 -6.53 -12.26 10.17
N LYS A 601 -5.33 -12.76 10.47
CA LYS A 601 -4.50 -12.28 11.57
C LYS A 601 -3.37 -11.44 10.97
N ILE A 602 -3.26 -10.19 11.39
CA ILE A 602 -2.22 -9.25 10.97
C ILE A 602 -1.30 -8.99 12.15
N TRP A 603 -0.02 -9.31 12.01
CA TRP A 603 0.96 -9.12 13.07
C TRP A 603 1.86 -7.92 12.83
N ASN A 604 2.39 -7.38 13.93
CA ASN A 604 3.40 -6.33 13.95
C ASN A 604 4.13 -6.30 15.30
N MET A 605 5.12 -5.41 15.41
CA MET A 605 5.86 -5.13 16.65
C MET A 605 5.72 -3.66 17.04
N ASN A 606 5.77 -3.38 18.35
CA ASN A 606 6.08 -2.06 18.87
C ASN A 606 7.35 -2.11 19.71
N ASN A 607 7.74 -1.01 20.37
CA ASN A 607 8.98 -0.93 21.16
C ASN A 607 8.99 -1.86 22.39
N CYS A 608 7.86 -2.43 22.79
CA CYS A 608 7.68 -3.15 24.04
C CYS A 608 7.14 -4.58 23.88
N THR A 609 6.38 -4.87 22.82
CA THR A 609 5.66 -6.14 22.64
C THR A 609 5.28 -6.39 21.17
N GLY A 610 4.88 -7.63 20.87
CA GLY A 610 4.10 -7.95 19.70
C GLY A 610 2.68 -7.38 19.72
N VAL A 611 2.15 -7.08 18.54
CA VAL A 611 0.79 -6.60 18.31
C VAL A 611 0.13 -7.48 17.26
N LEU A 612 -1.10 -7.91 17.52
CA LEU A 612 -1.87 -8.76 16.61
C LEU A 612 -3.29 -8.18 16.43
N GLY A 613 -3.67 -7.92 15.18
CA GLY A 613 -5.04 -7.59 14.80
C GLY A 613 -5.74 -8.81 14.21
N ILE A 614 -6.98 -9.07 14.60
CA ILE A 614 -7.76 -10.23 14.15
C ILE A 614 -9.03 -9.75 13.46
N PHE A 615 -9.19 -10.11 12.20
CA PHE A 615 -10.20 -9.56 11.30
C PHE A 615 -11.06 -10.68 10.72
N ASN A 616 -12.38 -10.52 10.80
CA ASN A 616 -13.31 -11.34 10.04
C ASN A 616 -13.57 -10.66 8.69
N CYS A 617 -12.83 -11.09 7.68
CA CYS A 617 -12.90 -10.55 6.32
C CYS A 617 -13.92 -11.30 5.43
N GLN A 618 -14.63 -12.28 6.00
CA GLN A 618 -15.42 -13.22 5.23
C GLN A 618 -16.64 -12.58 4.60
N GLY A 619 -16.91 -12.99 3.37
CA GLY A 619 -18.18 -12.88 2.68
C GLY A 619 -18.61 -11.50 2.17
N ALA A 620 -17.88 -10.42 2.47
CA ALA A 620 -18.33 -9.08 2.06
C ALA A 620 -18.33 -8.90 0.53
N GLY A 621 -17.38 -9.54 -0.17
CA GLY A 621 -17.28 -9.53 -1.63
C GLY A 621 -16.41 -10.67 -2.14
N SER A 622 -16.32 -10.82 -3.47
CA SER A 622 -15.41 -11.76 -4.13
C SER A 622 -14.11 -11.07 -4.54
N TRP A 623 -12.99 -11.79 -4.49
CA TRP A 623 -11.76 -11.37 -5.16
C TRP A 623 -12.05 -11.13 -6.65
N PRO A 624 -11.53 -10.06 -7.28
CA PRO A 624 -11.63 -9.90 -8.72
C PRO A 624 -10.86 -11.02 -9.45
N CYS A 625 -11.15 -11.18 -10.75
CA CYS A 625 -10.52 -12.20 -11.60
C CYS A 625 -10.66 -13.63 -11.04
N THR A 626 -11.83 -13.96 -10.48
CA THR A 626 -12.17 -15.32 -10.06
C THR A 626 -13.62 -15.65 -10.40
N ASP A 627 -13.87 -16.89 -10.81
CA ASP A 627 -15.23 -17.42 -10.98
C ASP A 627 -15.80 -17.97 -9.66
N LYS A 628 -14.97 -18.07 -8.61
CA LYS A 628 -15.37 -18.54 -7.29
C LYS A 628 -16.34 -17.53 -6.66
N LYS A 629 -17.53 -18.00 -6.30
CA LYS A 629 -18.52 -17.18 -5.58
C LYS A 629 -18.26 -17.25 -4.08
N VAL A 630 -18.58 -16.15 -3.41
CA VAL A 630 -18.65 -16.11 -1.95
C VAL A 630 -19.62 -17.17 -1.43
N ILE A 631 -19.27 -17.80 -0.31
CA ILE A 631 -20.21 -18.65 0.45
C ILE A 631 -21.26 -17.75 1.11
N GLU A 632 -22.49 -17.78 0.59
CA GLU A 632 -23.60 -16.90 1.02
C GLU A 632 -24.00 -17.09 2.50
N ASP A 633 -23.79 -18.29 3.06
CA ASP A 633 -24.07 -18.66 4.45
C ASP A 633 -22.83 -18.61 5.38
N ALA A 634 -21.84 -17.77 5.08
CA ALA A 634 -20.68 -17.61 5.97
C ALA A 634 -21.12 -17.18 7.38
N ALA A 635 -20.62 -17.88 8.39
CA ALA A 635 -20.99 -17.63 9.79
C ALA A 635 -20.73 -16.15 10.16
N SER A 636 -21.71 -15.52 10.81
CA SER A 636 -21.59 -14.12 11.27
C SER A 636 -20.50 -13.95 12.33
N GLU A 637 -20.06 -15.04 12.95
CA GLU A 637 -19.05 -15.10 13.99
C GLU A 637 -18.18 -16.33 13.77
N ILE A 638 -16.87 -16.12 13.68
CA ILE A 638 -15.86 -17.16 13.46
C ILE A 638 -14.86 -17.10 14.61
N SER A 639 -14.28 -18.24 14.95
CA SER A 639 -13.23 -18.36 15.98
C SER A 639 -11.91 -18.81 15.35
N ALA A 640 -10.80 -18.28 15.85
CA ALA A 640 -9.46 -18.79 15.55
C ALA A 640 -8.63 -18.88 16.84
N SER A 641 -7.59 -19.70 16.81
CA SER A 641 -6.56 -19.75 17.84
C SER A 641 -5.54 -18.63 17.64
N VAL A 642 -4.95 -18.19 18.75
CA VAL A 642 -3.90 -17.18 18.79
C VAL A 642 -2.72 -17.70 19.60
N SER A 643 -1.55 -17.69 18.99
CA SER A 643 -0.29 -18.18 19.56
C SER A 643 0.77 -17.08 19.52
N PRO A 644 1.78 -17.08 20.42
CA PRO A 644 2.97 -16.24 20.26
C PRO A 644 3.65 -16.37 18.89
N SER A 645 3.57 -17.54 18.25
CA SER A 645 4.10 -17.79 16.89
C SER A 645 3.35 -17.04 15.78
N ASP A 646 2.20 -16.41 16.08
CA ASP A 646 1.51 -15.54 15.13
C ASP A 646 2.21 -14.18 14.95
N VAL A 647 3.19 -13.86 15.82
CA VAL A 647 3.97 -12.62 15.75
C VAL A 647 5.44 -12.97 15.57
N GLU A 648 6.03 -12.49 14.48
CA GLU A 648 7.47 -12.65 14.25
C GLU A 648 8.31 -11.68 15.08
N PHE A 649 9.58 -12.04 15.25
CA PHE A 649 10.62 -11.17 15.82
C PHE A 649 10.37 -10.73 17.28
N LEU A 650 9.61 -11.52 18.05
CA LEU A 650 9.39 -11.26 19.47
C LEU A 650 10.72 -11.17 20.25
N GLU A 651 11.74 -11.92 19.84
CA GLU A 651 13.06 -11.90 20.45
C GLU A 651 13.75 -10.52 20.45
N GLU A 652 13.33 -9.60 19.58
CA GLU A 652 13.88 -8.24 19.50
C GLU A 652 13.57 -7.39 20.74
N VAL A 653 12.45 -7.67 21.43
CA VAL A 653 11.99 -6.88 22.59
C VAL A 653 12.08 -7.64 23.90
N THR A 654 12.25 -8.96 23.87
CA THR A 654 12.32 -9.80 25.08
C THR A 654 13.74 -9.91 25.66
N GLY A 655 14.78 -9.61 24.87
CA GLY A 655 16.19 -9.72 25.27
C GLY A 655 16.71 -11.17 25.31
N GLY A 656 18.02 -11.32 25.55
CA GLY A 656 18.73 -12.61 25.40
C GLY A 656 18.45 -13.69 26.45
N SER A 657 17.64 -13.41 27.46
CA SER A 657 17.27 -14.36 28.52
C SER A 657 15.84 -14.91 28.39
N TRP A 658 15.16 -14.62 27.27
CA TRP A 658 13.79 -15.08 27.04
C TRP A 658 13.74 -16.59 26.79
N THR A 659 12.88 -17.28 27.52
CA THR A 659 12.69 -18.74 27.52
C THR A 659 11.56 -19.20 26.60
N GLY A 660 10.91 -18.28 25.87
CA GLY A 660 9.71 -18.55 25.07
C GLY A 660 8.39 -18.28 25.81
N ASP A 661 8.45 -17.96 27.10
CA ASP A 661 7.26 -17.64 27.90
C ASP A 661 6.63 -16.32 27.45
N CYS A 662 5.34 -16.35 27.13
CA CYS A 662 4.56 -15.18 26.70
C CYS A 662 3.32 -14.98 27.58
N ALA A 663 2.69 -13.82 27.47
CA ALA A 663 1.33 -13.61 27.94
C ALA A 663 0.57 -12.82 26.87
N ILE A 664 -0.66 -13.25 26.58
CA ILE A 664 -1.52 -12.64 25.57
C ILE A 664 -2.57 -11.80 26.28
N PHE A 665 -2.61 -10.51 25.96
CA PHE A 665 -3.63 -9.58 26.45
C PHE A 665 -4.63 -9.25 25.33
N SER A 666 -5.91 -9.51 25.55
CA SER A 666 -6.98 -9.09 24.64
C SER A 666 -7.55 -7.74 25.08
N PHE A 667 -7.34 -6.72 24.26
CA PHE A 667 -7.87 -5.38 24.54
C PHE A 667 -9.40 -5.35 24.67
N LYS A 668 -10.11 -6.10 23.82
CA LYS A 668 -11.58 -6.09 23.79
C LYS A 668 -12.23 -6.77 24.99
N THR A 669 -11.64 -7.86 25.49
CA THR A 669 -12.19 -8.61 26.63
C THR A 669 -11.54 -8.22 27.96
N GLY A 670 -10.41 -7.51 27.94
CA GLY A 670 -9.61 -7.21 29.12
C GLY A 670 -8.96 -8.45 29.76
N MET A 671 -8.90 -9.57 29.02
CA MET A 671 -8.35 -10.83 29.52
C MET A 671 -6.85 -10.91 29.28
N LEU A 672 -6.13 -11.37 30.29
CA LEU A 672 -4.72 -11.77 30.20
C LEU A 672 -4.63 -13.29 30.34
N CYS A 673 -3.95 -13.94 29.39
CA CYS A 673 -3.79 -15.38 29.38
C CYS A 673 -2.31 -15.73 29.23
N THR A 674 -1.82 -16.65 30.07
CA THR A 674 -0.47 -17.22 29.96
C THR A 674 -0.58 -18.58 29.27
N PRO A 675 0.20 -18.86 28.21
CA PRO A 675 0.33 -20.18 27.61
C PRO A 675 0.67 -21.22 28.68
N ILE A 676 -0.05 -22.34 28.69
CA ILE A 676 0.31 -23.48 29.54
C ILE A 676 1.47 -24.20 28.85
N VAL A 677 2.65 -24.17 29.48
CA VAL A 677 3.83 -24.90 29.01
C VAL A 677 3.65 -26.38 29.35
N SER A 678 3.14 -27.17 28.41
CA SER A 678 3.19 -28.64 28.51
C SER A 678 4.13 -29.23 27.45
N GLY A 679 5.44 -29.12 27.71
CA GLY A 679 6.44 -30.11 27.29
C GLY A 679 6.40 -30.64 25.85
N ARG A 680 6.20 -29.78 24.84
CA ARG A 680 6.68 -29.82 23.45
C ARG A 680 5.78 -28.85 22.65
N VAL A 681 6.39 -27.82 22.08
CA VAL A 681 5.77 -26.70 21.35
C VAL A 681 4.93 -25.76 22.23
N ASN A 682 5.26 -24.47 22.18
CA ASN A 682 4.62 -23.38 22.92
C ASN A 682 3.24 -23.04 22.30
N GLU A 683 2.31 -23.99 22.26
CA GLU A 683 0.96 -23.72 21.75
C GLU A 683 0.05 -23.19 22.87
N CYS A 684 -0.15 -21.88 22.87
CA CYS A 684 -1.28 -21.28 23.56
C CYS A 684 -2.49 -21.39 22.64
N HIS A 685 -3.42 -22.30 22.90
CA HIS A 685 -4.72 -22.26 22.22
C HIS A 685 -5.66 -21.39 23.04
N LEU A 686 -5.74 -20.11 22.72
CA LEU A 686 -6.91 -19.33 23.08
C LEU A 686 -8.05 -19.70 22.13
N GLU A 687 -8.76 -20.77 22.45
CA GLU A 687 -10.04 -21.07 21.80
C GLU A 687 -11.03 -19.93 22.09
N GLY A 688 -11.67 -19.41 21.05
CA GLY A 688 -12.85 -18.55 21.21
C GLY A 688 -12.65 -17.05 21.04
N PHE A 689 -11.64 -16.59 20.27
CA PHE A 689 -11.68 -15.24 19.71
C PHE A 689 -12.78 -15.14 18.66
N ARG A 690 -13.98 -14.83 19.14
CA ARG A 690 -15.14 -14.64 18.31
C ARG A 690 -15.12 -13.27 17.66
N VAL A 691 -14.85 -13.24 16.36
CA VAL A 691 -14.85 -12.00 15.59
C VAL A 691 -16.10 -11.96 14.73
N ARG A 692 -16.95 -11.00 15.04
CA ARG A 692 -18.12 -10.72 14.22
C ARG A 692 -17.69 -10.15 12.88
N ARG A 693 -18.36 -10.62 11.85
CA ARG A 693 -18.28 -10.06 10.51
C ARG A 693 -18.67 -8.58 10.55
N VAL A 694 -17.98 -7.76 9.76
CA VAL A 694 -18.47 -6.40 9.45
C VAL A 694 -19.79 -6.59 8.71
N ASN A 695 -20.91 -6.16 9.31
CA ASN A 695 -22.27 -6.53 8.89
C ASN A 695 -22.47 -6.42 7.36
N HIS A 696 -23.25 -7.35 6.80
CA HIS A 696 -23.84 -7.16 5.48
C HIS A 696 -24.73 -5.91 5.58
N PHE A 697 -24.24 -4.81 5.01
CA PHE A 697 -24.81 -3.48 5.19
C PHE A 697 -26.24 -3.49 4.65
N SER A 698 -27.24 -3.46 5.54
CA SER A 698 -28.63 -3.33 5.13
C SER A 698 -28.84 -1.90 4.64
N TYR A 699 -28.69 -1.70 3.34
CA TYR A 699 -29.06 -0.46 2.66
C TYR A 699 -30.59 -0.35 2.63
N GLN A 700 -31.21 0.10 3.73
CA GLN A 700 -32.59 0.58 3.69
C GLN A 700 -32.58 2.07 3.36
N GLY A 701 -32.56 2.39 2.06
CA GLY A 701 -32.78 3.75 1.59
C GLY A 701 -32.36 3.99 0.14
N ALA A 702 -33.34 3.92 -0.77
CA ALA A 702 -33.28 4.29 -2.18
C ALA A 702 -32.48 3.36 -3.12
N GLN A 703 -33.22 2.50 -3.84
CA GLN A 703 -32.81 2.02 -5.15
C GLN A 703 -32.68 3.21 -6.11
N SER A 704 -31.47 3.46 -6.60
CA SER A 704 -31.25 3.93 -7.96
C SER A 704 -30.02 3.21 -8.51
N GLU A 705 -30.20 2.65 -9.70
CA GLU A 705 -29.22 1.85 -10.44
C GLU A 705 -27.91 2.61 -10.68
N GLY A 706 -26.85 1.84 -10.95
CA GLY A 706 -25.47 2.28 -10.97
C GLY A 706 -25.21 3.55 -11.78
N ALA A 707 -24.55 4.49 -11.11
CA ALA A 707 -23.72 5.53 -11.69
C ALA A 707 -22.82 6.05 -10.56
N VAL A 708 -21.50 5.97 -10.74
CA VAL A 708 -20.58 6.81 -9.99
C VAL A 708 -20.81 8.22 -10.51
N CYS A 709 -21.43 9.09 -9.71
CA CYS A 709 -21.54 10.50 -10.08
C CYS A 709 -21.40 11.39 -8.86
N SER A 710 -20.42 12.29 -8.98
CA SER A 710 -20.44 13.62 -8.41
C SER A 710 -21.83 14.23 -8.51
N ASP A 711 -22.36 14.81 -7.44
CA ASP A 711 -23.23 15.96 -7.63
C ASP A 711 -23.33 16.90 -6.43
N ARG A 712 -23.35 18.18 -6.78
CA ARG A 712 -23.30 19.35 -5.92
C ARG A 712 -24.60 19.57 -5.15
N ILE A 713 -24.41 20.18 -3.98
CA ILE A 713 -25.45 20.91 -3.23
C ILE A 713 -25.56 22.32 -3.81
N ASP A 714 -26.75 22.70 -4.29
CA ASP A 714 -27.10 24.11 -4.48
C ASP A 714 -28.49 24.45 -3.88
N ARG A 715 -28.45 25.08 -2.70
CA ARG A 715 -29.23 26.25 -2.20
C ARG A 715 -30.79 26.23 -2.17
N PRO A 716 -31.41 27.10 -1.32
CA PRO A 716 -32.50 26.71 -0.45
C PRO A 716 -33.90 26.89 -1.07
N VAL A 717 -34.73 25.87 -0.98
CA VAL A 717 -36.16 25.96 -1.29
C VAL A 717 -36.88 26.66 -0.13
N GLN A 718 -37.37 27.87 -0.40
CA GLN A 718 -38.36 28.56 0.44
C GLN A 718 -39.66 27.74 0.46
N PHE A 719 -40.09 27.29 1.63
CA PHE A 719 -41.43 26.73 1.82
C PHE A 719 -42.49 27.85 1.73
N ARG A 720 -43.32 27.81 0.68
CA ARG A 720 -44.65 28.45 0.68
C ARG A 720 -45.71 27.38 0.79
N TRP A 721 -46.45 27.42 1.90
CA TRP A 721 -47.69 26.66 2.07
C TRP A 721 -48.83 27.34 1.31
N SER A 722 -49.55 26.59 0.49
CA SER A 722 -50.92 26.93 0.09
C SER A 722 -51.77 25.66 0.10
N HIS A 723 -52.72 25.64 1.02
CA HIS A 723 -53.85 24.71 1.04
C HIS A 723 -54.75 24.94 -0.18
N SER A 724 -55.28 23.86 -0.77
CA SER A 724 -56.73 23.64 -0.92
C SER A 724 -57.02 22.42 -1.80
N SER A 725 -57.59 21.39 -1.17
CA SER A 725 -58.78 20.62 -1.59
C SER A 725 -59.05 20.42 -3.09
N SER A 726 -59.02 19.18 -3.56
CA SER A 726 -60.18 18.26 -3.63
C SER A 726 -59.73 16.90 -4.15
#